data_AF-A0A962TWL3-F1
#
_entry.id   AF-A0A962TWL3-F1
#
_cell.length_a   1.000
_cell.length_b   1.000
_cell.length_c   1.000
_cell.angle_alpha   90.00
_cell.angle_beta   90.00
_cell.angle_gamma   90.00
#
_symmetry.space_group_name_H-M   'P 1'
#
loop_
_entity.id
_entity.type
_entity.pdbx_description
1 polymer ?
#
loop_
_entity_poly.entity_id
_entity_poly.type
_entity_poly.pdbx_seq_one_letter_code
_entity_poly.pdbx_strand_id
1 'polypeptide(L)'
;METLENGRATPVWAFESRIHRTAYGGSAMLLALPFVAFGGYLSLAGFGYLPLLGTAHAPLWVIGAVGVTFALAGAILLGYAVRGLSARRRVAELQRRHAAQPWLRDYPWDPQGIEDQPAGGWVRLLGLTAVVAALAVPFNWWAFASGEGTWMVRIAAAGMDLVVLVSALAFLYRLAAALKFGRSRLSFSRFPFSPGDVLSVGLSPNRFPNLDVTLRFVEEWFETRGHGRHRRVTLRSAQRWQARQRISPHRRDPEVAIRFQLPDNASWTTRLTADPGIAYWELLVEAQGPGIDYRARFPLPVYPRGHDRVAVPRRARPLSGRRLAAYRFELGLPLAVAALLGLAWYYAPQTLLRAGAAAATVWDGARLWMALEAVPGVYPDVMRLSTGPDGRVWVLSKYGLTRHASGDEQEVLLDRRRYRAQFGDKFNAWSTLYVDGIDQAWIGGWYGELFRYANGSWWRLSERGAPLAGRIRTIARRQDAVYMGGADGLWRWRPVHGLDRVEGLPPGNVGALLAMADGGLLVAVGGDIFRYAGDRVEPLATLGPGTRSIDAMRWTASGRLLVGTSDGLVELSPGGEVLRRGLQGIRIAAVEPHADRIWAGTWGDGLYLGKGTSWRRVAAGGLSGDRVSGFAVDAQGGTWIGLYGDGLLHADSVERLIADDN
;
A
#
# COMPACT_ATOMS: atom_id res chain seq x y z
N MET A 1 29.02 17.92 42.90
CA MET A 1 28.01 16.86 43.11
C MET A 1 26.65 17.50 42.93
N GLU A 2 25.71 16.84 42.26
CA GLU A 2 24.34 17.36 42.09
C GLU A 2 23.33 16.27 42.43
N THR A 3 22.44 16.55 43.38
CA THR A 3 21.20 15.80 43.59
C THR A 3 20.14 16.34 42.63
N LEU A 4 20.03 15.70 41.46
CA LEU A 4 19.12 16.12 40.39
C LEU A 4 17.67 15.75 40.72
N GLU A 5 16.96 16.62 41.44
CA GLU A 5 15.50 16.57 41.46
C GLU A 5 14.94 16.84 40.06
N ASN A 6 13.95 16.04 39.65
CA ASN A 6 13.14 16.23 38.44
C ASN A 6 13.85 16.16 37.06
N GLY A 7 15.06 15.61 36.99
CA GLY A 7 15.65 15.19 35.71
C GLY A 7 14.85 14.05 35.06
N ARG A 8 14.10 14.32 33.97
CA ARG A 8 13.40 13.29 33.18
C ARG A 8 14.40 12.39 32.44
N ALA A 9 14.90 11.37 33.12
CA ALA A 9 15.67 10.30 32.48
C ALA A 9 14.83 9.63 31.38
N THR A 10 15.43 9.38 30.21
CA THR A 10 14.81 8.54 29.17
C THR A 10 14.54 7.15 29.76
N PRO A 11 13.32 6.58 29.64
CA PRO A 11 12.98 5.31 30.27
C PRO A 11 13.93 4.21 29.80
N VAL A 12 14.53 3.47 30.74
CA VAL A 12 15.65 2.55 30.48
C VAL A 12 15.13 1.19 29.98
N TRP A 13 14.47 1.18 28.83
CA TRP A 13 13.98 -0.02 28.12
C TRP A 13 15.10 -1.02 27.73
N ALA A 14 16.36 -0.67 27.95
CA ALA A 14 17.54 -1.45 27.59
C ALA A 14 18.13 -2.25 28.76
N PHE A 15 17.76 -1.97 30.03
CA PHE A 15 18.04 -2.93 31.10
C PHE A 15 16.99 -4.03 31.06
N GLU A 16 17.28 -5.05 30.26
CA GLU A 16 16.79 -6.38 30.58
C GLU A 16 17.46 -6.87 31.86
N SER A 17 16.98 -6.35 32.99
CA SER A 17 16.93 -7.14 34.22
C SER A 17 16.40 -8.52 33.81
N ARG A 18 17.04 -9.62 34.24
CA ARG A 18 16.68 -10.99 33.79
C ARG A 18 15.32 -11.46 34.34
N ILE A 19 14.54 -10.52 34.85
CA ILE A 19 13.52 -10.57 35.89
C ILE A 19 12.18 -10.06 35.33
N HIS A 20 12.19 -9.16 34.33
CA HIS A 20 11.01 -8.88 33.48
C HIS A 20 10.48 -10.09 32.68
N ARG A 21 11.07 -11.29 32.85
CA ARG A 21 10.43 -12.58 32.52
C ARG A 21 9.11 -12.83 33.29
N THR A 22 8.76 -11.98 34.28
CA THR A 22 7.53 -12.07 35.09
C THR A 22 6.26 -11.58 34.38
N ALA A 23 6.32 -10.69 33.39
CA ALA A 23 5.11 -10.14 32.76
C ALA A 23 4.41 -11.11 31.77
N TYR A 24 5.17 -11.84 30.93
CA TYR A 24 4.61 -12.48 29.72
C TYR A 24 4.56 -14.03 29.71
N GLY A 25 5.08 -14.72 30.74
CA GLY A 25 5.26 -16.18 30.69
C GLY A 25 3.98 -17.01 30.48
N GLY A 26 2.85 -16.59 31.07
CA GLY A 26 1.54 -17.24 30.85
C GLY A 26 0.76 -16.65 29.68
N SER A 27 0.73 -15.32 29.57
CA SER A 27 -0.01 -14.60 28.52
C SER A 27 0.57 -14.82 27.12
N ALA A 28 1.89 -14.90 26.96
CA ALA A 28 2.49 -15.29 25.68
C ALA A 28 2.26 -16.77 25.34
N MET A 29 2.06 -17.64 26.34
CA MET A 29 1.71 -19.05 26.09
C MET A 29 0.26 -19.18 25.60
N LEU A 30 -0.67 -18.43 26.20
CA LEU A 30 -2.06 -18.30 25.74
C LEU A 30 -2.16 -17.67 24.33
N LEU A 31 -1.27 -16.73 23.99
CA LEU A 31 -1.20 -16.14 22.65
C LEU A 31 -0.53 -17.07 21.62
N ALA A 32 0.48 -17.84 22.03
CA ALA A 32 1.24 -18.72 21.14
C ALA A 32 0.44 -19.95 20.70
N LEU A 33 -0.33 -20.57 21.60
CA LEU A 33 -1.04 -21.82 21.34
C LEU A 33 -2.01 -21.73 20.14
N PRO A 34 -2.86 -20.71 20.00
CA PRO A 34 -3.68 -20.50 18.80
C PRO A 34 -2.86 -20.38 17.51
N PHE A 35 -1.73 -19.66 17.54
CA PHE A 35 -0.88 -19.47 16.36
C PHE A 35 -0.19 -20.78 15.92
N VAL A 36 0.28 -21.60 16.87
CA VAL A 36 0.82 -22.94 16.58
C VAL A 36 -0.27 -23.86 16.03
N ALA A 37 -1.44 -23.91 16.65
CA ALA A 37 -2.52 -24.80 16.25
C ALA A 37 -3.11 -24.42 14.88
N PHE A 38 -3.48 -23.14 14.69
CA PHE A 38 -4.07 -22.65 13.45
C PHE A 38 -3.06 -22.64 12.30
N GLY A 39 -1.82 -22.20 12.55
CA GLY A 39 -0.74 -22.25 11.56
C GLY A 39 -0.39 -23.68 11.16
N GLY A 40 -0.28 -24.60 12.13
CA GLY A 40 -0.03 -26.01 11.87
C GLY A 40 -1.15 -26.66 11.05
N TYR A 41 -2.42 -26.37 11.39
CA TYR A 41 -3.57 -26.79 10.61
C TYR A 41 -3.54 -26.27 9.16
N LEU A 42 -3.34 -24.96 8.96
CA LEU A 42 -3.26 -24.36 7.61
C LEU A 42 -2.05 -24.89 6.82
N SER A 43 -0.94 -25.20 7.48
CA SER A 43 0.24 -25.84 6.85
C SER A 43 -0.14 -27.19 6.26
N LEU A 44 -0.73 -28.06 7.09
CA LEU A 44 -1.11 -29.41 6.70
C LEU A 44 -2.23 -29.40 5.66
N ALA A 45 -3.21 -28.50 5.78
CA ALA A 45 -4.29 -28.37 4.80
C ALA A 45 -3.80 -27.81 3.44
N GLY A 46 -2.94 -26.78 3.46
CA GLY A 46 -2.38 -26.18 2.23
C GLY A 46 -1.38 -27.08 1.48
N PHE A 47 -0.76 -28.05 2.17
CA PHE A 47 0.06 -29.09 1.53
C PHE A 47 -0.69 -30.42 1.32
N GLY A 48 -2.02 -30.47 1.54
CA GLY A 48 -2.85 -31.64 1.21
C GLY A 48 -2.82 -32.80 2.22
N TYR A 49 -2.20 -32.63 3.38
CA TYR A 49 -2.18 -33.62 4.47
C TYR A 49 -3.44 -33.60 5.35
N LEU A 50 -4.25 -32.54 5.27
CA LEU A 50 -5.55 -32.42 5.95
C LEU A 50 -6.60 -31.78 5.03
N PRO A 51 -7.91 -32.02 5.25
CA PRO A 51 -8.96 -31.31 4.53
C PRO A 51 -9.01 -29.83 4.95
N LEU A 52 -9.15 -28.93 3.98
CA LEU A 52 -9.37 -27.50 4.22
C LEU A 52 -10.84 -27.24 4.57
N LEU A 53 -11.08 -26.56 5.68
CA LEU A 53 -12.42 -26.17 6.15
C LEU A 53 -12.87 -24.88 5.46
N GLY A 54 -13.47 -25.01 4.27
CA GLY A 54 -14.05 -23.91 3.49
C GLY A 54 -13.47 -23.79 2.08
N THR A 55 -13.93 -22.79 1.33
CA THR A 55 -13.51 -22.55 -0.06
C THR A 55 -12.22 -21.72 -0.14
N ALA A 56 -11.16 -22.34 -0.68
CA ALA A 56 -9.91 -21.65 -0.98
C ALA A 56 -10.10 -20.65 -2.12
N HIS A 57 -9.88 -19.37 -1.85
CA HIS A 57 -9.80 -18.31 -2.87
C HIS A 57 -8.35 -18.06 -3.34
N ALA A 58 -7.38 -18.77 -2.75
CA ALA A 58 -5.95 -18.70 -3.09
C ALA A 58 -5.39 -20.12 -3.33
N PRO A 59 -4.30 -20.27 -4.11
CA PRO A 59 -3.70 -21.58 -4.34
C PRO A 59 -3.28 -22.27 -3.04
N LEU A 60 -3.49 -23.58 -2.94
CA LEU A 60 -3.26 -24.36 -1.71
C LEU A 60 -1.84 -24.17 -1.13
N TRP A 61 -0.81 -24.10 -1.98
CA TRP A 61 0.57 -23.85 -1.53
C TRP A 61 0.77 -22.48 -0.85
N VAL A 62 0.00 -21.45 -1.23
CA VAL A 62 0.01 -20.14 -0.57
C VAL A 62 -0.59 -20.26 0.83
N ILE A 63 -1.69 -20.99 0.97
CA ILE A 63 -2.34 -21.28 2.26
C ILE A 63 -1.37 -22.08 3.16
N GLY A 64 -0.64 -23.03 2.59
CA GLY A 64 0.41 -23.80 3.28
C GLY A 64 1.56 -22.93 3.78
N ALA A 65 2.07 -22.02 2.93
CA ALA A 65 3.13 -21.08 3.29
C ALA A 65 2.70 -20.06 4.37
N VAL A 66 1.47 -19.55 4.30
CA VAL A 66 0.85 -18.74 5.36
C VAL A 66 0.79 -19.55 6.66
N GLY A 67 0.30 -20.78 6.61
CA GLY A 67 0.23 -21.69 7.76
C GLY A 67 1.60 -21.89 8.44
N VAL A 68 2.63 -22.23 7.66
CA VAL A 68 3.99 -22.45 8.18
C VAL A 68 4.52 -21.21 8.88
N THR A 69 4.23 -20.03 8.33
CA THR A 69 4.64 -18.76 8.92
C THR A 69 3.98 -18.51 10.28
N PHE A 70 2.66 -18.74 10.39
CA PHE A 70 1.94 -18.64 11.67
C PHE A 70 2.41 -19.68 12.69
N ALA A 71 2.69 -20.91 12.24
CA ALA A 71 3.21 -21.98 13.09
C ALA A 71 4.60 -21.65 13.67
N LEU A 72 5.52 -21.15 12.83
CA LEU A 72 6.85 -20.71 13.25
C LEU A 72 6.79 -19.52 14.21
N ALA A 73 5.95 -18.52 13.94
CA ALA A 73 5.73 -17.39 14.83
C ALA A 73 5.22 -17.85 16.22
N GLY A 74 4.22 -18.74 16.24
CA GLY A 74 3.71 -19.36 17.46
C GLY A 74 4.78 -20.16 18.21
N ALA A 75 5.57 -20.98 17.51
CA ALA A 75 6.63 -21.80 18.11
C ALA A 75 7.75 -20.94 18.75
N ILE A 76 8.11 -19.82 18.12
CA ILE A 76 9.07 -18.85 18.66
C ILE A 76 8.52 -18.21 19.95
N LEU A 77 7.25 -17.77 19.95
CA LEU A 77 6.58 -17.21 21.13
C LEU A 77 6.48 -18.24 22.27
N LEU A 78 6.14 -19.50 21.95
CA LEU A 78 6.09 -20.61 22.92
C LEU A 78 7.48 -20.89 23.52
N GLY A 79 8.53 -20.85 22.72
CA GLY A 79 9.93 -20.96 23.17
C GLY A 79 10.31 -19.85 24.17
N TYR A 80 9.89 -18.60 23.92
CA TYR A 80 10.06 -17.50 24.88
C TYR A 80 9.24 -17.71 26.16
N ALA A 81 7.99 -18.18 26.07
CA ALA A 81 7.14 -18.45 27.22
C ALA A 81 7.75 -19.53 28.15
N VAL A 82 8.15 -20.68 27.59
CA VAL A 82 8.82 -21.77 28.33
C VAL A 82 10.13 -21.28 28.96
N ARG A 83 10.98 -20.59 28.19
CA ARG A 83 12.24 -19.98 28.68
C ARG A 83 12.01 -18.91 29.75
N GLY A 84 10.84 -18.28 29.77
CA GLY A 84 10.35 -17.41 30.83
C GLY A 84 10.04 -18.20 32.11
N LEU A 85 9.15 -19.20 32.01
CA LEU A 85 8.67 -20.02 33.14
C LEU A 85 9.81 -20.78 33.83
N SER A 86 10.71 -21.42 33.07
CA SER A 86 11.87 -22.15 33.64
C SER A 86 12.83 -21.22 34.42
N ALA A 87 12.95 -19.96 34.03
CA ALA A 87 13.75 -18.99 34.77
C ALA A 87 13.07 -18.51 36.06
N ARG A 88 11.74 -18.34 36.08
CA ARG A 88 11.00 -18.07 37.33
C ARG A 88 11.21 -19.18 38.36
N ARG A 89 11.09 -20.44 37.93
CA ARG A 89 11.37 -21.62 38.77
C ARG A 89 12.78 -21.58 39.35
N ARG A 90 13.80 -21.32 38.51
CA ARG A 90 15.21 -21.24 38.93
C ARG A 90 15.50 -20.07 39.90
N VAL A 91 14.86 -18.91 39.72
CA VAL A 91 15.00 -17.78 40.66
C VAL A 91 14.35 -18.11 42.00
N ALA A 92 13.13 -18.65 42.00
CA ALA A 92 12.43 -19.06 43.21
C ALA A 92 13.14 -20.21 43.96
N GLU A 93 13.92 -21.04 43.26
CA GLU A 93 14.78 -22.07 43.85
C GLU A 93 16.04 -21.48 44.50
N LEU A 94 16.73 -20.56 43.81
CA LEU A 94 17.91 -19.86 44.34
C LEU A 94 17.59 -19.02 45.58
N GLN A 95 16.43 -18.34 45.58
CA GLN A 95 15.92 -17.59 46.73
C GLN A 95 15.71 -18.46 47.98
N ARG A 96 15.35 -19.75 47.84
CA ARG A 96 15.23 -20.70 48.95
C ARG A 96 16.59 -21.19 49.45
N ARG A 97 17.56 -21.40 48.55
CA ARG A 97 18.86 -22.02 48.89
C ARG A 97 19.89 -21.05 49.48
N HIS A 98 19.78 -19.75 49.21
CA HIS A 98 20.81 -18.76 49.57
C HIS A 98 20.25 -17.55 50.33
N ALA A 99 19.40 -17.80 51.33
CA ALA A 99 18.73 -16.75 52.11
C ALA A 99 19.71 -15.71 52.72
N ALA A 100 20.88 -16.15 53.19
CA ALA A 100 21.90 -15.33 53.85
C ALA A 100 22.90 -14.63 52.90
N GLN A 101 22.74 -14.72 51.57
CA GLN A 101 23.67 -14.07 50.61
C GLN A 101 22.90 -13.24 49.57
N PRO A 102 22.67 -11.93 49.84
CA PRO A 102 21.80 -11.08 49.03
C PRO A 102 22.14 -10.97 47.54
N TRP A 103 23.41 -11.16 47.16
CA TRP A 103 23.84 -11.12 45.76
C TRP A 103 23.46 -12.40 44.98
N LEU A 104 23.56 -13.60 45.59
CA LEU A 104 23.28 -14.88 44.92
C LEU A 104 21.79 -15.05 44.56
N ARG A 105 20.89 -14.45 45.34
CA ARG A 105 19.44 -14.45 45.08
C ARG A 105 19.00 -13.43 44.02
N ASP A 106 19.78 -12.38 43.80
CA ASP A 106 19.36 -11.16 43.09
C ASP A 106 19.85 -11.12 41.63
N TYR A 107 21.06 -11.58 41.34
CA TYR A 107 21.52 -11.75 39.97
C TYR A 107 22.58 -12.87 39.89
N PRO A 108 22.66 -13.63 38.78
CA PRO A 108 23.74 -14.59 38.54
C PRO A 108 25.04 -13.85 38.19
N TRP A 109 25.65 -13.22 39.20
CA TRP A 109 26.93 -12.53 39.13
C TRP A 109 28.10 -13.50 38.91
N ASP A 110 29.11 -13.05 38.15
CA ASP A 110 30.45 -13.63 38.16
C ASP A 110 31.33 -12.75 39.09
N PRO A 111 31.92 -13.29 40.17
CA PRO A 111 32.77 -12.53 41.08
C PRO A 111 34.02 -11.90 40.43
N GLN A 112 34.45 -12.39 39.26
CA GLN A 112 35.61 -11.83 38.55
C GLN A 112 35.28 -10.55 37.76
N GLY A 113 34.00 -10.30 37.46
CA GLY A 113 33.59 -9.22 36.57
C GLY A 113 32.30 -9.51 35.82
N ILE A 114 31.94 -8.62 34.90
CA ILE A 114 30.76 -8.77 34.05
C ILE A 114 31.10 -8.41 32.59
N GLU A 115 30.75 -9.29 31.66
CA GLU A 115 30.76 -8.95 30.23
C GLU A 115 29.65 -7.94 29.92
N ASP A 116 29.96 -6.97 29.07
CA ASP A 116 28.96 -6.17 28.37
C ASP A 116 28.02 -7.14 27.61
N GLN A 117 26.72 -6.87 27.61
CA GLN A 117 25.71 -7.80 27.09
C GLN A 117 24.96 -7.25 25.86
N PRO A 118 25.64 -7.03 24.71
CA PRO A 118 24.95 -6.72 23.46
C PRO A 118 24.19 -7.95 22.92
N ALA A 119 24.70 -9.17 23.15
CA ALA A 119 24.30 -10.38 22.42
C ALA A 119 22.80 -10.75 22.51
N GLY A 120 22.14 -10.48 23.64
CA GLY A 120 20.76 -10.92 23.87
C GLY A 120 19.71 -10.17 23.05
N GLY A 121 19.91 -8.88 22.79
CA GLY A 121 18.90 -8.03 22.16
C GLY A 121 18.80 -8.19 20.64
N TRP A 122 19.95 -8.37 19.96
CA TRP A 122 20.01 -8.46 18.50
C TRP A 122 19.41 -9.76 17.96
N VAL A 123 19.59 -10.87 18.67
CA VAL A 123 18.96 -12.16 18.32
C VAL A 123 17.44 -12.09 18.39
N ARG A 124 16.87 -11.33 19.34
CA ARG A 124 15.41 -11.12 19.42
C ARG A 124 14.90 -10.19 18.33
N LEU A 125 15.61 -9.10 18.06
CA LEU A 125 15.27 -8.19 16.96
C LEU A 125 15.28 -8.93 15.62
N LEU A 126 16.34 -9.70 15.35
CA LEU A 126 16.47 -10.47 14.11
C LEU A 126 15.42 -11.59 14.02
N GLY A 127 15.12 -12.29 15.12
CA GLY A 127 14.04 -13.29 15.15
C GLY A 127 12.64 -12.68 14.91
N LEU A 128 12.36 -11.51 15.47
CA LEU A 128 11.13 -10.76 15.19
C LEU A 128 11.08 -10.27 13.74
N THR A 129 12.20 -9.75 13.22
CA THR A 129 12.34 -9.28 11.83
C THR A 129 12.08 -10.41 10.84
N ALA A 130 12.64 -11.60 11.10
CA ALA A 130 12.42 -12.78 10.27
C ALA A 130 10.95 -13.24 10.26
N VAL A 131 10.25 -13.15 11.39
CA VAL A 131 8.80 -13.43 11.47
C VAL A 131 7.98 -12.40 10.69
N VAL A 132 8.28 -11.10 10.83
CA VAL A 132 7.58 -10.05 10.07
C VAL A 132 7.85 -10.16 8.57
N ALA A 133 9.10 -10.45 8.17
CA ALA A 133 9.47 -10.67 6.77
C ALA A 133 8.79 -11.90 6.17
N ALA A 134 8.73 -13.03 6.91
CA ALA A 134 7.99 -14.22 6.46
C ALA A 134 6.48 -13.94 6.32
N LEU A 135 5.89 -13.16 7.24
CA LEU A 135 4.51 -12.69 7.12
C LEU A 135 4.31 -11.72 5.95
N ALA A 136 5.31 -10.92 5.58
CA ALA A 136 5.24 -9.97 4.48
C ALA A 136 5.22 -10.65 3.09
N VAL A 137 5.80 -11.86 2.93
CA VAL A 137 5.84 -12.59 1.65
C VAL A 137 4.46 -12.82 1.02
N PRO A 138 3.47 -13.46 1.69
CA PRO A 138 2.14 -13.66 1.09
C PRO A 138 1.38 -12.35 0.86
N PHE A 139 1.57 -11.34 1.72
CA PHE A 139 0.98 -10.02 1.50
C PHE A 139 1.59 -9.28 0.30
N ASN A 140 2.91 -9.39 0.08
CA ASN A 140 3.58 -8.88 -1.12
C ASN A 140 3.11 -9.60 -2.39
N TRP A 141 2.94 -10.94 -2.33
CA TRP A 141 2.40 -11.70 -3.45
C TRP A 141 0.97 -11.26 -3.80
N TRP A 142 0.11 -11.08 -2.81
CA TRP A 142 -1.25 -10.56 -3.03
C TRP A 142 -1.26 -9.10 -3.52
N ALA A 143 -0.44 -8.23 -2.93
CA ALA A 143 -0.33 -6.82 -3.27
C ALA A 143 0.16 -6.56 -4.71
N PHE A 144 1.15 -7.33 -5.17
CA PHE A 144 1.96 -7.00 -6.36
C PHE A 144 2.09 -8.11 -7.40
N ALA A 145 1.68 -9.35 -7.11
CA ALA A 145 1.88 -10.51 -8.00
C ALA A 145 0.60 -11.25 -8.41
N SER A 146 -0.48 -11.25 -7.62
CA SER A 146 -1.72 -11.95 -7.98
C SER A 146 -2.62 -11.18 -8.98
N GLY A 147 -2.34 -9.89 -9.21
CA GLY A 147 -3.17 -8.99 -10.03
C GLY A 147 -4.38 -8.39 -9.28
N GLU A 148 -4.83 -9.03 -8.21
CA GLU A 148 -6.02 -8.64 -7.43
C GLU A 148 -5.74 -7.66 -6.27
N GLY A 149 -4.45 -7.36 -6.01
CA GLY A 149 -4.03 -6.54 -4.88
C GLY A 149 -4.55 -5.10 -4.93
N THR A 150 -5.49 -4.77 -4.05
CA THR A 150 -6.07 -3.43 -3.91
C THR A 150 -5.07 -2.43 -3.32
N TRP A 151 -5.34 -1.13 -3.48
CA TRP A 151 -4.46 -0.07 -2.95
C TRP A 151 -4.23 -0.17 -1.43
N MET A 152 -5.27 -0.57 -0.66
CA MET A 152 -5.17 -0.78 0.78
C MET A 152 -4.21 -1.94 1.13
N VAL A 153 -4.26 -3.03 0.37
CA VAL A 153 -3.37 -4.19 0.55
C VAL A 153 -1.92 -3.82 0.20
N ARG A 154 -1.70 -3.00 -0.82
CA ARG A 154 -0.37 -2.48 -1.19
C ARG A 154 0.23 -1.58 -0.09
N ILE A 155 -0.57 -0.70 0.52
CA ILE A 155 -0.13 0.12 1.67
C ILE A 155 0.19 -0.77 2.89
N ALA A 156 -0.63 -1.79 3.17
CA ALA A 156 -0.37 -2.73 4.26
C ALA A 156 0.93 -3.51 4.07
N ALA A 157 1.19 -4.02 2.86
CA ALA A 157 2.45 -4.69 2.51
C ALA A 157 3.66 -3.74 2.66
N ALA A 158 3.62 -2.56 2.04
CA ALA A 158 4.70 -1.57 2.14
C ALA A 158 4.99 -1.12 3.59
N GLY A 159 3.96 -1.06 4.44
CA GLY A 159 4.12 -0.80 5.88
C GLY A 159 4.86 -1.92 6.62
N MET A 160 4.63 -3.19 6.25
CA MET A 160 5.39 -4.34 6.77
C MET A 160 6.83 -4.33 6.26
N ASP A 161 7.04 -4.03 4.98
CA ASP A 161 8.37 -3.97 4.35
C ASP A 161 9.23 -2.85 4.97
N LEU A 162 8.64 -1.70 5.30
CA LEU A 162 9.31 -0.63 6.04
C LEU A 162 9.76 -1.08 7.44
N VAL A 163 8.93 -1.86 8.15
CA VAL A 163 9.31 -2.43 9.47
C VAL A 163 10.46 -3.43 9.32
N VAL A 164 10.46 -4.25 8.27
CA VAL A 164 11.57 -5.17 7.95
C VAL A 164 12.84 -4.38 7.65
N LEU A 165 12.78 -3.37 6.78
CA LEU A 165 13.91 -2.53 6.39
C LEU A 165 14.53 -1.79 7.58
N VAL A 166 13.72 -1.11 8.40
CA VAL A 166 14.21 -0.40 9.60
C VAL A 166 14.85 -1.36 10.60
N SER A 167 14.28 -2.56 10.77
CA SER A 167 14.82 -3.56 11.70
C SER A 167 16.10 -4.21 11.17
N ALA A 168 16.22 -4.41 9.85
CA ALA A 168 17.43 -4.89 9.18
C ALA A 168 18.55 -3.85 9.24
N LEU A 169 18.26 -2.57 8.96
CA LEU A 169 19.23 -1.46 9.11
C LEU A 169 19.72 -1.34 10.56
N ALA A 170 18.82 -1.45 11.54
CA ALA A 170 19.18 -1.47 12.95
C ALA A 170 20.09 -2.67 13.28
N PHE A 171 19.76 -3.88 12.79
CA PHE A 171 20.61 -5.05 12.96
C PHE A 171 22.00 -4.85 12.33
N LEU A 172 22.10 -4.35 11.11
CA LEU A 172 23.37 -4.06 10.43
C LEU A 172 24.21 -3.04 11.22
N TYR A 173 23.60 -1.96 11.71
CA TYR A 173 24.29 -0.95 12.53
C TYR A 173 24.97 -1.57 13.76
N ARG A 174 24.26 -2.41 14.52
CA ARG A 174 24.82 -3.01 15.74
C ARG A 174 25.55 -4.36 15.55
N LEU A 175 25.42 -5.00 14.40
CA LEU A 175 26.38 -5.99 13.90
C LEU A 175 27.73 -5.31 13.60
N ALA A 176 27.72 -4.18 12.89
CA ALA A 176 28.92 -3.39 12.64
C ALA A 176 29.54 -2.87 13.95
N ALA A 177 28.74 -2.41 14.92
CA ALA A 177 29.23 -2.06 16.27
C ALA A 177 29.86 -3.26 17.00
N ALA A 178 29.25 -4.45 16.95
CA ALA A 178 29.78 -5.66 17.56
C ALA A 178 31.09 -6.14 16.91
N LEU A 179 31.24 -5.98 15.58
CA LEU A 179 32.48 -6.26 14.86
C LEU A 179 33.58 -5.22 15.18
N LYS A 180 33.23 -3.93 15.20
CA LYS A 180 34.13 -2.80 15.48
C LYS A 180 34.69 -2.84 16.91
N PHE A 181 33.84 -3.14 17.90
CA PHE A 181 34.21 -3.02 19.32
C PHE A 181 34.45 -4.37 20.02
N GLY A 182 33.85 -5.46 19.55
CA GLY A 182 33.91 -6.77 20.21
C GLY A 182 33.14 -6.81 21.54
N ARG A 183 33.32 -7.89 22.32
CA ARG A 183 32.83 -7.94 23.71
C ARG A 183 33.78 -7.17 24.62
N SER A 184 33.23 -6.27 25.44
CA SER A 184 33.95 -5.62 26.53
C SER A 184 33.66 -6.36 27.84
N ARG A 185 34.60 -6.38 28.79
CA ARG A 185 34.41 -6.94 30.14
C ARG A 185 34.86 -5.92 31.19
N LEU A 186 34.02 -5.73 32.19
CA LEU A 186 34.33 -4.95 33.38
C LEU A 186 34.79 -5.91 34.49
N SER A 187 36.07 -5.93 34.81
CA SER A 187 36.63 -6.74 35.91
C SER A 187 36.35 -6.10 37.28
N PHE A 188 36.15 -6.94 38.29
CA PHE A 188 35.92 -6.51 39.67
C PHE A 188 37.15 -6.74 40.53
N SER A 189 37.64 -5.69 41.21
CA SER A 189 38.76 -5.82 42.16
C SER A 189 38.36 -6.44 43.50
N ARG A 190 37.05 -6.42 43.82
CA ARG A 190 36.41 -6.94 45.03
C ARG A 190 34.98 -7.36 44.68
N PHE A 191 34.42 -8.34 45.39
CA PHE A 191 33.04 -8.78 45.20
C PHE A 191 32.40 -9.28 46.51
N PRO A 192 31.16 -8.85 46.85
CA PRO A 192 30.46 -7.68 46.32
C PRO A 192 31.17 -6.36 46.72
N PHE A 193 30.66 -5.23 46.26
CA PHE A 193 30.95 -3.90 46.81
C PHE A 193 29.89 -3.51 47.84
N SER A 194 30.16 -2.53 48.70
CA SER A 194 29.16 -1.92 49.58
C SER A 194 29.10 -0.39 49.47
N PRO A 195 28.00 0.26 49.89
CA PRO A 195 27.97 1.71 50.09
C PRO A 195 29.17 2.17 50.92
N GLY A 196 29.70 3.36 50.61
CA GLY A 196 30.92 3.90 51.23
C GLY A 196 32.24 3.27 50.77
N ASP A 197 32.24 2.18 49.99
CA ASP A 197 33.50 1.61 49.46
C ASP A 197 34.04 2.40 48.25
N VAL A 198 35.35 2.32 48.02
CA VAL A 198 35.94 2.73 46.73
C VAL A 198 35.62 1.66 45.68
N LEU A 199 34.74 1.98 44.74
CA LEU A 199 34.53 1.20 43.53
C LEU A 199 35.80 1.29 42.67
N SER A 200 36.54 0.20 42.54
CA SER A 200 37.65 0.07 41.59
C SER A 200 37.40 -1.11 40.67
N VAL A 201 37.29 -0.83 39.38
CA VAL A 201 36.94 -1.79 38.33
C VAL A 201 37.82 -1.55 37.10
N GLY A 202 38.07 -2.59 36.30
CA GLY A 202 38.88 -2.49 35.08
C GLY A 202 38.04 -2.73 33.83
N LEU A 203 38.14 -1.86 32.82
CA LEU A 203 37.47 -2.08 31.53
C LEU A 203 38.45 -2.61 30.48
N SER A 204 38.24 -3.85 30.05
CA SER A 204 39.03 -4.50 28.99
C SER A 204 38.16 -4.88 27.79
N PRO A 205 38.70 -4.89 26.55
CA PRO A 205 40.03 -4.41 26.16
C PRO A 205 40.10 -2.87 26.09
N ASN A 206 41.22 -2.29 26.49
CA ASN A 206 41.51 -0.87 26.26
C ASN A 206 41.64 -0.57 24.75
N ARG A 207 40.70 0.21 24.19
CA ARG A 207 40.60 0.51 22.74
C ARG A 207 40.32 1.96 22.38
N PHE A 208 40.05 2.82 23.36
CA PHE A 208 39.46 4.14 23.15
C PHE A 208 40.42 5.23 23.64
N PRO A 209 40.69 6.29 22.85
CA PRO A 209 41.62 7.36 23.25
C PRO A 209 41.04 8.24 24.37
N ASN A 210 39.71 8.37 24.42
CA ASN A 210 38.95 9.06 25.44
C ASN A 210 37.69 8.24 25.74
N LEU A 211 37.30 8.20 27.02
CA LEU A 211 36.11 7.52 27.54
C LEU A 211 35.38 8.49 28.47
N ASP A 212 34.09 8.69 28.25
CA ASP A 212 33.19 9.33 29.22
C ASP A 212 32.48 8.25 30.03
N VAL A 213 32.76 8.21 31.32
CA VAL A 213 32.25 7.20 32.25
C VAL A 213 31.27 7.86 33.20
N THR A 214 30.04 7.36 33.25
CA THR A 214 28.99 7.81 34.17
C THR A 214 28.61 6.68 35.12
N LEU A 215 28.90 6.85 36.41
CA LEU A 215 28.35 5.99 37.48
C LEU A 215 27.02 6.59 37.95
N ARG A 216 25.97 5.77 38.05
CA ARG A 216 24.65 6.23 38.53
C ARG A 216 23.94 5.19 39.41
N PHE A 217 23.04 5.69 40.25
CA PHE A 217 22.05 4.89 40.98
C PHE A 217 20.65 5.21 40.45
N VAL A 218 19.91 4.17 40.06
CA VAL A 218 18.60 4.27 39.41
C VAL A 218 17.57 3.46 40.19
N GLU A 219 16.39 4.02 40.39
CA GLU A 219 15.22 3.33 40.94
C GLU A 219 14.10 3.24 39.90
N GLU A 220 13.41 2.10 39.84
CA GLU A 220 12.36 1.79 38.88
C GLU A 220 11.12 1.21 39.58
N TRP A 221 9.93 1.73 39.24
CA TRP A 221 8.66 1.30 39.82
C TRP A 221 7.49 1.43 38.84
N PHE A 222 6.41 0.69 39.11
CA PHE A 222 5.20 0.72 38.29
C PHE A 222 4.16 1.68 38.88
N GLU A 223 3.85 2.75 38.15
CA GLU A 223 2.75 3.65 38.45
C GLU A 223 1.46 3.12 37.77
N THR A 224 0.47 2.69 38.56
CA THR A 224 -0.88 2.40 38.05
C THR A 224 -1.72 3.67 38.12
N ARG A 225 -2.30 4.11 37.00
CA ARG A 225 -3.33 5.17 36.97
C ARG A 225 -4.64 4.64 36.39
N GLY A 226 -5.76 5.16 36.90
CA GLY A 226 -7.11 4.79 36.47
C GLY A 226 -7.62 3.46 37.05
N HIS A 227 -8.95 3.33 37.12
CA HIS A 227 -9.66 2.14 37.60
C HIS A 227 -10.41 1.43 36.46
N GLY A 228 -10.82 0.17 36.68
CA GLY A 228 -11.60 -0.61 35.73
C GLY A 228 -10.92 -0.78 34.37
N ARG A 229 -11.69 -0.68 33.28
CA ARG A 229 -11.22 -0.85 31.89
C ARG A 229 -10.17 0.17 31.43
N HIS A 230 -9.98 1.27 32.16
CA HIS A 230 -8.99 2.31 31.82
C HIS A 230 -7.72 2.26 32.69
N ARG A 231 -7.49 1.16 33.42
CA ARG A 231 -6.27 0.95 34.22
C ARG A 231 -5.02 0.92 33.32
N ARG A 232 -4.18 1.96 33.40
CA ARG A 232 -2.91 2.06 32.68
C ARG A 232 -1.73 1.89 33.65
N VAL A 233 -0.96 0.83 33.47
CA VAL A 233 0.29 0.59 34.21
C VAL A 233 1.45 1.19 33.42
N THR A 234 2.26 2.03 34.06
CA THR A 234 3.37 2.76 33.43
C THR A 234 4.65 2.54 34.22
N LEU A 235 5.74 2.12 33.56
CA LEU A 235 7.06 2.07 34.20
C LEU A 235 7.60 3.50 34.40
N ARG A 236 8.07 3.80 35.60
CA ARG A 236 8.78 5.03 35.95
C ARG A 236 10.20 4.68 36.38
N SER A 237 11.14 5.56 36.05
CA SER A 237 12.56 5.45 36.41
C SER A 237 13.07 6.80 36.91
N ALA A 238 13.70 6.84 38.08
CA ALA A 238 14.36 8.03 38.60
C ALA A 238 15.86 7.77 38.83
N GLN A 239 16.70 8.65 38.30
CA GLN A 239 18.14 8.65 38.58
C GLN A 239 18.37 9.42 39.88
N ARG A 240 18.61 8.71 40.99
CA ARG A 240 18.77 9.32 42.33
C ARG A 240 20.15 9.92 42.55
N TRP A 241 21.17 9.40 41.88
CA TRP A 241 22.55 9.87 42.02
C TRP A 241 23.34 9.67 40.72
N GLN A 242 24.33 10.54 40.51
CA GLN A 242 25.23 10.52 39.35
C GLN A 242 26.62 11.06 39.73
N ALA A 243 27.67 10.39 39.23
CA ALA A 243 29.00 10.97 39.05
C ALA A 243 29.50 10.69 37.63
N ARG A 244 30.30 11.61 37.08
CA ARG A 244 30.93 11.45 35.76
C ARG A 244 32.44 11.63 35.86
N GLN A 245 33.18 10.87 35.08
CA GLN A 245 34.62 10.96 34.94
C GLN A 245 34.99 10.79 33.46
N ARG A 246 35.74 11.74 32.90
CA ARG A 246 36.40 11.56 31.60
C ARG A 246 37.78 10.92 31.84
N ILE A 247 38.11 9.89 31.07
CA ILE A 247 39.34 9.10 31.21
C ILE A 247 40.01 9.00 29.84
N SER A 248 41.30 9.32 29.78
CA SER A 248 42.13 9.21 28.57
C SER A 248 43.20 8.13 28.81
N PRO A 249 42.89 6.84 28.57
CA PRO A 249 43.74 5.73 29.00
C PRO A 249 45.03 5.62 28.18
N HIS A 250 46.10 5.12 28.81
CA HIS A 250 47.36 4.90 28.12
C HIS A 250 47.25 3.67 27.20
N ARG A 251 47.58 3.82 25.92
CA ARG A 251 47.39 2.76 24.89
C ARG A 251 48.19 1.46 25.14
N ARG A 252 49.08 1.44 26.12
CA ARG A 252 49.86 0.24 26.52
C ARG A 252 49.19 -0.56 27.64
N ASP A 253 48.24 0.02 28.37
CA ASP A 253 47.52 -0.69 29.43
C ASP A 253 46.52 -1.68 28.82
N PRO A 254 46.48 -2.95 29.23
CA PRO A 254 45.53 -3.93 28.68
C PRO A 254 44.07 -3.65 29.10
N GLU A 255 43.90 -2.87 30.17
CA GLU A 255 42.64 -2.64 30.87
C GLU A 255 42.61 -1.22 31.45
N VAL A 256 41.51 -0.50 31.27
CA VAL A 256 41.34 0.88 31.76
C VAL A 256 40.88 0.83 33.21
N ALA A 257 41.69 1.33 34.14
CA ALA A 257 41.33 1.42 35.54
C ALA A 257 40.33 2.57 35.79
N ILE A 258 39.12 2.22 36.23
CA ILE A 258 38.04 3.16 36.56
C ILE A 258 37.85 3.16 38.08
N ARG A 259 37.74 4.35 38.69
CA ARG A 259 37.59 4.50 40.15
C ARG A 259 36.57 5.57 40.52
N PHE A 260 35.62 5.20 41.39
CA PHE A 260 34.67 6.11 42.00
C PHE A 260 34.57 5.85 43.50
N GLN A 261 34.32 6.89 44.28
CA GLN A 261 33.89 6.75 45.68
C GLN A 261 32.37 6.48 45.69
N LEU A 262 31.94 5.36 46.28
CA LEU A 262 30.51 5.13 46.50
C LEU A 262 30.03 6.00 47.67
N PRO A 263 28.86 6.66 47.57
CA PRO A 263 28.23 7.33 48.70
C PRO A 263 27.98 6.36 49.85
N ASP A 264 28.19 6.80 51.09
CA ASP A 264 27.93 5.99 52.29
C ASP A 264 26.45 6.12 52.71
N ASN A 265 25.57 5.58 51.87
CA ASN A 265 24.13 5.54 52.11
C ASN A 265 23.64 4.08 52.08
N ALA A 266 23.29 3.54 53.25
CA ALA A 266 22.86 2.15 53.41
C ALA A 266 21.61 1.77 52.58
N SER A 267 20.76 2.74 52.20
CA SER A 267 19.59 2.49 51.35
C SER A 267 19.94 2.30 49.86
N TRP A 268 21.08 2.84 49.41
CA TRP A 268 21.49 2.82 47.99
C TRP A 268 22.17 1.50 47.64
N THR A 269 21.41 0.42 47.68
CA THR A 269 21.85 -0.96 47.41
C THR A 269 21.08 -1.59 46.26
N THR A 270 21.73 -2.57 45.63
CA THR A 270 21.26 -3.25 44.43
C THR A 270 20.17 -4.25 44.80
N ARG A 271 19.03 -4.13 44.12
CA ARG A 271 17.78 -4.86 44.30
C ARG A 271 17.15 -5.05 42.93
N LEU A 272 17.77 -5.89 42.10
CA LEU A 272 17.29 -6.19 40.75
C LEU A 272 16.00 -7.04 40.76
N THR A 273 15.81 -7.86 41.80
CA THR A 273 14.67 -8.79 41.97
C THR A 273 13.50 -8.25 42.80
N ALA A 274 13.55 -7.01 43.28
CA ALA A 274 12.46 -6.43 44.07
C ALA A 274 11.22 -6.14 43.22
N ASP A 275 10.03 -6.41 43.76
CA ASP A 275 8.75 -6.05 43.16
C ASP A 275 7.76 -5.60 44.25
N PRO A 276 7.33 -4.32 44.28
CA PRO A 276 7.80 -3.19 43.48
C PRO A 276 9.15 -2.62 43.99
N GLY A 277 9.70 -1.65 43.25
CA GLY A 277 10.85 -0.86 43.71
C GLY A 277 12.21 -1.50 43.41
N ILE A 278 12.43 -1.81 42.13
CA ILE A 278 13.74 -2.21 41.59
C ILE A 278 14.72 -1.05 41.80
N ALA A 279 15.95 -1.35 42.24
CA ALA A 279 17.00 -0.34 42.38
C ALA A 279 18.36 -0.92 41.99
N TYR A 280 19.20 -0.17 41.28
CA TYR A 280 20.51 -0.68 40.85
C TYR A 280 21.55 0.41 40.63
N TRP A 281 22.81 -0.01 40.80
CA TRP A 281 23.98 0.75 40.38
C TRP A 281 24.39 0.35 38.96
N GLU A 282 24.67 1.34 38.13
CA GLU A 282 25.07 1.16 36.73
C GLU A 282 26.31 2.01 36.41
N LEU A 283 27.29 1.40 35.77
CA LEU A 283 28.39 2.07 35.09
C LEU A 283 28.08 2.13 33.59
N LEU A 284 27.77 3.32 33.11
CA LEU A 284 27.64 3.66 31.70
C LEU A 284 29.01 4.10 31.17
N VAL A 285 29.46 3.52 30.06
CA VAL A 285 30.72 3.88 29.41
C VAL A 285 30.44 4.26 27.97
N GLU A 286 30.82 5.48 27.59
CA GLU A 286 30.57 6.07 26.28
C GLU A 286 31.90 6.53 25.65
N ALA A 287 32.08 6.31 24.35
CA ALA A 287 33.21 6.84 23.58
C ALA A 287 32.78 7.18 22.16
N GLN A 288 33.03 8.43 21.77
CA GLN A 288 32.78 8.91 20.42
C GLN A 288 33.81 8.35 19.43
N GLY A 289 33.37 8.05 18.21
CA GLY A 289 34.27 7.59 17.15
C GLY A 289 33.63 7.61 15.78
N PRO A 290 34.42 7.62 14.68
CA PRO A 290 33.90 7.81 13.33
C PRO A 290 32.81 6.77 12.98
N GLY A 291 31.66 7.27 12.55
CA GLY A 291 30.50 6.53 12.02
C GLY A 291 29.65 5.73 13.02
N ILE A 292 30.24 5.22 14.11
CA ILE A 292 29.54 4.41 15.13
C ILE A 292 30.16 4.73 16.49
N ASP A 293 29.35 5.21 17.42
CA ASP A 293 29.74 5.45 18.81
C ASP A 293 29.71 4.16 19.65
N TYR A 294 30.59 4.09 20.65
CA TYR A 294 30.59 3.02 21.65
C TYR A 294 29.74 3.42 22.86
N ARG A 295 28.89 2.51 23.33
CA ARG A 295 28.03 2.68 24.50
C ARG A 295 27.78 1.35 25.20
N ALA A 296 28.55 1.06 26.25
CA ALA A 296 28.40 -0.14 27.09
C ALA A 296 27.75 0.20 28.44
N ARG A 297 27.06 -0.78 29.05
CA ARG A 297 26.34 -0.62 30.32
C ARG A 297 26.55 -1.82 31.23
N PHE A 298 27.17 -1.58 32.38
CA PHE A 298 27.52 -2.62 33.34
C PHE A 298 26.76 -2.41 34.65
N PRO A 299 25.87 -3.33 35.07
CA PRO A 299 25.30 -3.27 36.42
C PRO A 299 26.37 -3.65 37.44
N LEU A 300 26.31 -3.08 38.64
CA LEU A 300 27.33 -3.27 39.68
C LEU A 300 26.78 -3.99 40.93
N PRO A 301 27.52 -4.94 41.52
CA PRO A 301 27.07 -5.71 42.68
C PRO A 301 27.29 -4.93 43.99
N VAL A 302 26.53 -3.86 44.23
CA VAL A 302 26.61 -3.05 45.46
C VAL A 302 25.55 -3.51 46.46
N TYR A 303 25.93 -4.09 47.59
CA TYR A 303 25.04 -4.70 48.60
C TYR A 303 25.42 -4.28 50.04
N PRO A 304 24.53 -4.45 51.05
CA PRO A 304 24.82 -4.07 52.44
C PRO A 304 26.08 -4.73 53.03
N ARG A 305 26.77 -4.03 53.94
CA ARG A 305 27.85 -4.59 54.76
C ARG A 305 27.25 -5.54 55.81
N GLY A 306 27.78 -6.77 55.94
CA GLY A 306 27.31 -7.73 56.95
C GLY A 306 27.46 -9.22 56.63
N HIS A 307 28.13 -9.60 55.54
CA HIS A 307 28.32 -10.99 55.12
C HIS A 307 29.76 -11.25 54.64
N ASP A 308 30.17 -12.53 54.61
CA ASP A 308 31.54 -12.92 54.28
C ASP A 308 32.00 -12.46 52.89
N ARG A 309 33.22 -11.92 52.84
CA ARG A 309 33.84 -11.37 51.63
C ARG A 309 34.50 -12.47 50.81
N VAL A 310 34.11 -12.61 49.55
CA VAL A 310 34.78 -13.54 48.62
C VAL A 310 36.06 -12.87 48.09
N ALA A 311 37.22 -13.43 48.43
CA ALA A 311 38.50 -12.96 47.91
C ALA A 311 38.64 -13.31 46.42
N VAL A 312 38.51 -12.31 45.54
CA VAL A 312 38.71 -12.47 44.09
C VAL A 312 40.21 -12.61 43.81
N PRO A 313 40.69 -13.72 43.19
CA PRO A 313 42.12 -13.93 42.97
C PRO A 313 42.68 -12.93 41.94
N ARG A 314 43.76 -12.23 42.31
CA ARG A 314 44.49 -11.24 41.48
C ARG A 314 45.26 -11.88 40.31
N ARG A 315 44.55 -12.49 39.36
CA ARG A 315 44.96 -12.70 37.95
C ARG A 315 43.82 -13.37 37.18
N ALA A 316 43.05 -12.58 36.43
CA ALA A 316 42.33 -13.14 35.29
C ALA A 316 43.39 -13.61 34.27
N ARG A 317 43.49 -14.92 34.01
CA ARG A 317 44.22 -15.39 32.82
C ARG A 317 43.50 -14.81 31.59
N PRO A 318 44.22 -14.23 30.60
CA PRO A 318 43.60 -13.97 29.32
C PRO A 318 43.10 -15.31 28.75
N LEU A 319 41.84 -15.37 28.32
CA LEU A 319 41.19 -16.60 27.88
C LEU A 319 41.72 -17.03 26.51
N SER A 320 42.84 -17.76 26.52
CA SER A 320 43.59 -18.17 25.34
C SER A 320 42.80 -19.12 24.42
N GLY A 321 42.39 -18.60 23.26
CA GLY A 321 42.42 -19.34 21.99
C GLY A 321 41.45 -20.51 21.75
N ARG A 322 40.49 -20.82 22.65
CA ARG A 322 39.70 -22.08 22.52
C ARG A 322 38.17 -21.98 22.60
N ARG A 323 37.55 -20.92 22.03
CA ARG A 323 36.07 -20.83 21.86
C ARG A 323 35.56 -20.34 20.48
N LEU A 324 36.26 -20.64 19.39
CA LEU A 324 35.69 -20.52 18.03
C LEU A 324 34.40 -21.35 17.84
N ALA A 325 34.20 -22.40 18.63
CA ALA A 325 32.95 -23.17 18.66
C ALA A 325 31.72 -22.34 19.08
N ALA A 326 31.87 -21.33 19.94
CA ALA A 326 30.77 -20.46 20.34
C ALA A 326 30.36 -19.51 19.19
N TYR A 327 31.35 -19.00 18.43
CA TYR A 327 31.11 -18.17 17.25
C TYR A 327 30.29 -18.91 16.18
N ARG A 328 30.58 -20.21 15.94
CA ARG A 328 29.84 -21.01 14.93
C ARG A 328 28.33 -21.10 15.21
N PHE A 329 27.90 -21.00 16.47
CA PHE A 329 26.48 -21.07 16.84
C PHE A 329 25.82 -19.69 17.03
N GLU A 330 26.51 -18.70 17.63
CA GLU A 330 25.95 -17.35 17.81
C GLU A 330 25.90 -16.52 16.52
N LEU A 331 26.82 -16.72 15.57
CA LEU A 331 26.83 -16.04 14.26
C LEU A 331 26.26 -16.89 13.12
N GLY A 332 26.35 -18.22 13.21
CA GLY A 332 25.86 -19.13 12.17
C GLY A 332 24.37 -18.98 11.88
N LEU A 333 23.53 -18.88 12.92
CA LEU A 333 22.09 -18.72 12.75
C LEU A 333 21.71 -17.32 12.20
N PRO A 334 22.24 -16.18 12.72
CA PRO A 334 22.05 -14.87 12.08
C PRO A 334 22.52 -14.80 10.63
N LEU A 335 23.67 -15.40 10.28
CA LEU A 335 24.16 -15.43 8.90
C LEU A 335 23.30 -16.31 8.00
N ALA A 336 22.82 -17.47 8.47
CA ALA A 336 21.89 -18.30 7.72
C ALA A 336 20.54 -17.61 7.50
N VAL A 337 20.00 -16.92 8.51
CA VAL A 337 18.77 -16.12 8.38
C VAL A 337 18.98 -14.91 7.46
N ALA A 338 20.11 -14.21 7.55
CA ALA A 338 20.44 -13.11 6.64
C ALA A 338 20.65 -13.60 5.20
N ALA A 339 21.22 -14.78 4.99
CA ALA A 339 21.34 -15.41 3.67
C ALA A 339 19.98 -15.89 3.13
N LEU A 340 19.09 -16.44 3.98
CA LEU A 340 17.74 -16.82 3.58
C LEU A 340 16.86 -15.60 3.25
N LEU A 341 16.95 -14.53 4.04
CA LEU A 341 16.32 -13.24 3.74
C LEU A 341 16.94 -12.63 2.47
N GLY A 342 18.25 -12.76 2.27
CA GLY A 342 18.95 -12.35 1.07
C GLY A 342 18.51 -13.12 -0.18
N LEU A 343 18.30 -14.44 -0.08
CA LEU A 343 17.72 -15.25 -1.15
C LEU A 343 16.27 -14.84 -1.43
N ALA A 344 15.44 -14.68 -0.38
CA ALA A 344 14.06 -14.22 -0.55
C ALA A 344 14.02 -12.84 -1.25
N TRP A 345 14.92 -11.93 -0.88
CA TRP A 345 15.08 -10.61 -1.51
C TRP A 345 15.65 -10.69 -2.93
N TYR A 346 16.49 -11.68 -3.23
CA TYR A 346 17.05 -11.94 -4.56
C TYR A 346 16.08 -12.63 -5.54
N TYR A 347 15.05 -13.32 -5.02
CA TYR A 347 13.91 -13.79 -5.80
C TYR A 347 12.73 -12.79 -5.86
N ALA A 348 12.69 -11.80 -4.95
CA ALA A 348 11.76 -10.67 -4.98
C ALA A 348 12.03 -9.50 -5.98
N PRO A 349 13.12 -9.36 -6.77
CA PRO A 349 13.33 -8.16 -7.60
C PRO A 349 12.24 -7.92 -8.64
N GLN A 350 11.48 -8.96 -9.01
CA GLN A 350 10.29 -8.79 -9.86
C GLN A 350 9.20 -7.96 -9.18
N THR A 351 9.00 -8.01 -7.86
CA THR A 351 8.04 -7.12 -7.18
C THR A 351 8.59 -5.72 -7.03
N LEU A 352 9.89 -5.50 -6.87
CA LEU A 352 10.46 -4.14 -6.80
C LEU A 352 10.45 -3.42 -8.15
N LEU A 353 10.75 -4.11 -9.26
CA LEU A 353 10.62 -3.53 -10.61
C LEU A 353 9.14 -3.30 -10.98
N ARG A 354 8.24 -4.23 -10.63
CA ARG A 354 6.79 -4.03 -10.79
C ARG A 354 6.23 -2.97 -9.85
N ALA A 355 6.80 -2.76 -8.66
CA ALA A 355 6.44 -1.68 -7.74
C ALA A 355 6.97 -0.33 -8.23
N GLY A 356 8.10 -0.29 -8.94
CA GLY A 356 8.53 0.90 -9.69
C GLY A 356 7.53 1.24 -10.81
N ALA A 357 7.16 0.26 -11.63
CA ALA A 357 6.15 0.45 -12.68
C ALA A 357 4.73 0.74 -12.13
N ALA A 358 4.37 0.18 -10.97
CA ALA A 358 3.10 0.46 -10.29
C ALA A 358 3.11 1.79 -9.53
N ALA A 359 4.27 2.24 -9.03
CA ALA A 359 4.44 3.59 -8.52
C ALA A 359 4.34 4.61 -9.66
N ALA A 360 4.91 4.32 -10.83
CA ALA A 360 4.73 5.13 -12.03
C ALA A 360 3.25 5.21 -12.44
N THR A 361 2.51 4.10 -12.55
CA THR A 361 1.08 4.16 -12.90
C THR A 361 0.18 4.75 -11.80
N VAL A 362 0.57 4.66 -10.52
CA VAL A 362 -0.10 5.40 -9.42
C VAL A 362 0.23 6.90 -9.47
N TRP A 363 1.45 7.27 -9.85
CA TRP A 363 1.87 8.67 -10.03
C TRP A 363 1.21 9.30 -11.26
N ASP A 364 1.11 8.56 -12.36
CA ASP A 364 0.32 8.90 -13.54
C ASP A 364 -1.15 9.10 -13.18
N GLY A 365 -1.76 8.15 -12.45
CA GLY A 365 -3.16 8.25 -12.03
C GLY A 365 -3.42 9.43 -11.08
N ALA A 366 -2.48 9.73 -10.19
CA ALA A 366 -2.55 10.88 -9.30
C ALA A 366 -2.33 12.21 -10.06
N ARG A 367 -1.41 12.25 -11.03
CA ARG A 367 -1.23 13.37 -11.97
C ARG A 367 -2.50 13.61 -12.79
N LEU A 368 -3.12 12.55 -13.29
CA LEU A 368 -4.38 12.64 -14.04
C LEU A 368 -5.51 13.20 -13.17
N TRP A 369 -5.60 12.79 -11.91
CA TRP A 369 -6.58 13.32 -10.95
C TRP A 369 -6.30 14.78 -10.57
N MET A 370 -5.03 15.21 -10.56
CA MET A 370 -4.65 16.63 -10.40
C MET A 370 -4.78 17.45 -11.70
N ALA A 371 -5.12 16.82 -12.84
CA ALA A 371 -5.29 17.46 -14.14
C ALA A 371 -6.73 17.36 -14.68
N LEU A 372 -7.61 16.59 -14.03
CA LEU A 372 -9.02 16.40 -14.38
C LEU A 372 -9.91 16.98 -13.28
N GLU A 373 -10.51 18.14 -13.55
CA GLU A 373 -11.44 18.78 -12.64
C GLU A 373 -12.88 18.26 -12.87
N ALA A 374 -13.62 18.07 -11.77
CA ALA A 374 -14.98 17.52 -11.82
C ALA A 374 -16.00 18.64 -12.01
N VAL A 375 -16.68 18.64 -13.17
CA VAL A 375 -17.56 19.73 -13.59
C VAL A 375 -18.91 19.64 -12.84
N PRO A 376 -19.28 20.64 -12.03
CA PRO A 376 -20.52 20.62 -11.25
C PRO A 376 -21.76 20.82 -12.14
N GLY A 377 -22.95 20.66 -11.54
CA GLY A 377 -24.22 20.95 -12.23
C GLY A 377 -24.65 19.96 -13.31
N VAL A 378 -23.85 18.93 -13.61
CA VAL A 378 -24.15 17.88 -14.58
C VAL A 378 -24.76 16.65 -13.88
N TYR A 379 -25.76 15.99 -14.50
CA TYR A 379 -26.32 14.75 -13.97
C TYR A 379 -25.31 13.58 -14.09
N PRO A 380 -25.11 12.74 -13.05
CA PRO A 380 -24.01 11.77 -13.01
C PRO A 380 -24.05 10.69 -14.10
N ASP A 381 -25.22 10.33 -14.61
CA ASP A 381 -25.36 9.47 -15.78
C ASP A 381 -25.10 10.28 -17.08
N VAL A 382 -23.84 10.61 -17.42
CA VAL A 382 -23.50 11.21 -18.73
C VAL A 382 -23.58 10.14 -19.82
N MET A 383 -24.32 10.44 -20.88
CA MET A 383 -24.67 9.50 -21.95
C MET A 383 -23.87 9.73 -23.24
N ARG A 384 -23.64 11.00 -23.60
CA ARG A 384 -22.84 11.37 -24.77
C ARG A 384 -22.31 12.80 -24.66
N LEU A 385 -21.15 13.03 -25.27
CA LEU A 385 -20.56 14.35 -25.48
C LEU A 385 -20.49 14.65 -26.99
N SER A 386 -20.56 15.92 -27.35
CA SER A 386 -20.28 16.41 -28.71
C SER A 386 -19.80 17.87 -28.65
N THR A 387 -18.74 18.21 -29.39
CA THR A 387 -18.38 19.61 -29.64
C THR A 387 -19.37 20.21 -30.65
N GLY A 388 -19.81 21.45 -30.44
CA GLY A 388 -20.61 22.22 -31.40
C GLY A 388 -19.74 23.01 -32.39
N PRO A 389 -20.31 23.56 -33.49
CA PRO A 389 -19.55 24.38 -34.43
C PRO A 389 -19.04 25.71 -33.87
N ASP A 390 -19.57 26.12 -32.71
CA ASP A 390 -19.12 27.22 -31.86
C ASP A 390 -17.98 26.83 -30.90
N GLY A 391 -17.55 25.56 -30.93
CA GLY A 391 -16.55 24.99 -30.02
C GLY A 391 -17.01 24.82 -28.58
N ARG A 392 -18.31 25.03 -28.29
CA ARG A 392 -18.91 24.70 -26.98
C ARG A 392 -19.17 23.20 -26.88
N VAL A 393 -19.06 22.64 -25.69
CA VAL A 393 -19.28 21.20 -25.46
C VAL A 393 -20.70 20.94 -25.01
N TRP A 394 -21.42 20.15 -25.80
CA TRP A 394 -22.76 19.69 -25.53
C TRP A 394 -22.70 18.36 -24.77
N VAL A 395 -23.25 18.38 -23.57
CA VAL A 395 -23.26 17.28 -22.62
C VAL A 395 -24.68 16.75 -22.49
N LEU A 396 -24.93 15.58 -23.08
CA LEU A 396 -26.16 14.85 -22.87
C LEU A 396 -26.00 13.93 -21.66
N SER A 397 -26.69 14.25 -20.58
CA SER A 397 -26.95 13.31 -19.50
C SER A 397 -28.33 12.65 -19.66
N LYS A 398 -28.53 11.54 -18.96
CA LYS A 398 -29.75 10.72 -18.98
C LYS A 398 -31.05 11.51 -18.70
N TYR A 399 -30.97 12.63 -17.98
CA TYR A 399 -32.11 13.45 -17.57
C TYR A 399 -31.96 14.95 -17.87
N GLY A 400 -31.09 15.33 -18.81
CA GLY A 400 -30.93 16.71 -19.23
C GLY A 400 -29.87 16.91 -20.31
N LEU A 401 -29.93 18.07 -20.97
CA LEU A 401 -28.95 18.53 -21.94
C LEU A 401 -28.40 19.87 -21.49
N THR A 402 -27.08 19.97 -21.43
CA THR A 402 -26.36 21.18 -21.00
C THR A 402 -25.25 21.50 -22.00
N ARG A 403 -25.05 22.78 -22.31
CA ARG A 403 -23.98 23.30 -23.16
C ARG A 403 -22.97 24.03 -22.25
N HIS A 404 -21.69 23.72 -22.39
CA HIS A 404 -20.61 24.31 -21.59
C HIS A 404 -19.67 25.07 -22.52
N ALA A 405 -19.28 26.28 -22.14
CA ALA A 405 -18.12 26.94 -22.73
C ALA A 405 -16.85 26.54 -21.94
N SER A 406 -15.70 27.09 -22.34
CA SER A 406 -14.44 26.97 -21.61
C SER A 406 -14.52 27.71 -20.27
N GLY A 407 -14.45 26.98 -19.15
CA GLY A 407 -14.60 27.50 -17.78
C GLY A 407 -15.98 27.21 -17.16
N ASP A 408 -16.34 27.93 -16.09
CA ASP A 408 -17.57 27.69 -15.30
C ASP A 408 -18.89 28.05 -16.02
N GLU A 409 -18.87 28.46 -17.29
CA GLU A 409 -20.07 28.84 -18.05
C GLU A 409 -20.92 27.62 -18.48
N GLN A 410 -21.74 27.12 -17.55
CA GLN A 410 -22.77 26.12 -17.82
C GLN A 410 -24.11 26.75 -18.26
N GLU A 411 -24.56 26.40 -19.46
CA GLU A 411 -25.91 26.67 -19.95
C GLU A 411 -26.77 25.40 -19.87
N VAL A 412 -27.75 25.37 -18.98
CA VAL A 412 -28.76 24.30 -18.96
C VAL A 412 -29.77 24.57 -20.07
N LEU A 413 -29.86 23.69 -21.08
CA LEU A 413 -30.84 23.81 -22.17
C LEU A 413 -32.18 23.19 -21.73
N LEU A 414 -32.15 21.93 -21.28
CA LEU A 414 -33.33 21.24 -20.72
C LEU A 414 -32.95 20.34 -19.53
N ASP A 415 -33.78 20.38 -18.48
CA ASP A 415 -33.68 19.55 -17.28
C ASP A 415 -35.03 18.90 -16.96
N ARG A 416 -35.10 18.16 -15.85
CA ARG A 416 -36.34 17.53 -15.36
C ARG A 416 -37.48 18.51 -15.04
N ARG A 417 -37.20 19.80 -14.77
CA ARG A 417 -38.22 20.82 -14.53
C ARG A 417 -38.74 21.41 -15.83
N ARG A 418 -37.84 21.92 -16.69
CA ARG A 418 -38.19 22.52 -17.99
C ARG A 418 -38.89 21.53 -18.93
N TYR A 419 -38.41 20.28 -19.00
CA TYR A 419 -39.07 19.22 -19.77
C TYR A 419 -40.54 19.05 -19.35
N ARG A 420 -40.82 19.00 -18.03
CA ARG A 420 -42.19 18.78 -17.53
C ARG A 420 -43.09 19.98 -17.81
N ALA A 421 -42.54 21.20 -17.85
CA ALA A 421 -43.28 22.39 -18.30
C ALA A 421 -43.53 22.37 -19.82
N GLN A 422 -42.57 21.89 -20.62
CA GLN A 422 -42.64 21.86 -22.08
C GLN A 422 -43.57 20.75 -22.63
N PHE A 423 -43.52 19.55 -22.04
CA PHE A 423 -44.19 18.35 -22.57
C PHE A 423 -45.29 17.78 -21.66
N GLY A 424 -45.48 18.34 -20.45
CA GLY A 424 -46.51 17.91 -19.48
C GLY A 424 -46.28 16.56 -18.79
N ASP A 425 -45.53 15.65 -19.42
CA ASP A 425 -45.34 14.27 -18.98
C ASP A 425 -44.04 14.01 -18.18
N LYS A 426 -43.70 12.72 -18.00
CA LYS A 426 -42.58 12.26 -17.19
C LYS A 426 -41.32 12.09 -18.06
N PHE A 427 -40.29 12.89 -17.76
CA PHE A 427 -38.96 12.75 -18.36
C PHE A 427 -38.46 11.30 -18.31
N ASN A 428 -38.31 10.68 -19.49
CA ASN A 428 -37.71 9.37 -19.68
C ASN A 428 -36.23 9.47 -20.07
N ALA A 429 -35.46 8.41 -19.80
CA ALA A 429 -34.02 8.44 -20.01
C ALA A 429 -33.65 8.76 -21.48
N TRP A 430 -32.74 9.72 -21.67
CA TRP A 430 -32.10 10.00 -22.95
C TRP A 430 -30.83 9.14 -23.14
N SER A 431 -30.44 8.90 -24.40
CA SER A 431 -29.41 7.90 -24.75
C SER A 431 -28.38 8.32 -25.78
N THR A 432 -28.66 9.29 -26.65
CA THR A 432 -27.73 9.72 -27.71
C THR A 432 -28.03 11.14 -28.18
N LEU A 433 -26.98 11.83 -28.63
CA LEU A 433 -26.98 13.22 -29.08
C LEU A 433 -26.28 13.29 -30.44
N TYR A 434 -26.83 14.11 -31.34
CA TYR A 434 -26.15 14.59 -32.54
C TYR A 434 -26.33 16.11 -32.63
N VAL A 435 -25.22 16.86 -32.67
CA VAL A 435 -25.25 18.32 -32.84
C VAL A 435 -25.20 18.63 -34.34
N ASP A 436 -26.14 19.46 -34.79
CA ASP A 436 -26.47 19.74 -36.20
C ASP A 436 -26.11 21.20 -36.57
N GLY A 437 -25.93 22.06 -35.56
CA GLY A 437 -25.54 23.46 -35.70
C GLY A 437 -25.27 24.13 -34.34
N ILE A 438 -24.85 25.40 -34.36
CA ILE A 438 -24.49 26.19 -33.16
C ILE A 438 -25.59 26.18 -32.08
N ASP A 439 -26.87 26.19 -32.48
CA ASP A 439 -28.03 26.06 -31.58
C ASP A 439 -29.03 25.03 -32.12
N GLN A 440 -28.55 23.93 -32.73
CA GLN A 440 -29.40 22.87 -33.28
C GLN A 440 -28.87 21.48 -32.92
N ALA A 441 -29.74 20.62 -32.38
CA ALA A 441 -29.39 19.28 -31.94
C ALA A 441 -30.55 18.28 -32.04
N TRP A 442 -30.20 17.00 -32.14
CA TRP A 442 -31.10 15.85 -32.19
C TRP A 442 -30.80 14.90 -31.03
N ILE A 443 -31.83 14.51 -30.29
CA ILE A 443 -31.71 13.72 -29.07
C ILE A 443 -32.60 12.49 -29.18
N GLY A 444 -32.05 11.31 -28.88
CA GLY A 444 -32.77 10.04 -28.84
C GLY A 444 -33.04 9.55 -27.41
N GLY A 445 -34.25 9.06 -27.17
CA GLY A 445 -34.71 8.43 -25.93
C GLY A 445 -34.50 6.91 -25.84
N TRP A 446 -34.67 6.37 -24.62
CA TRP A 446 -34.61 4.93 -24.33
C TRP A 446 -35.87 4.16 -24.76
N TYR A 447 -36.96 4.84 -25.13
CA TYR A 447 -38.23 4.21 -25.54
C TYR A 447 -38.78 4.77 -26.86
N GLY A 448 -37.90 5.08 -27.82
CA GLY A 448 -38.26 5.52 -29.17
C GLY A 448 -38.52 7.02 -29.32
N GLU A 449 -38.44 7.80 -28.24
CA GLU A 449 -38.70 9.24 -28.31
C GLU A 449 -37.60 9.98 -29.08
N LEU A 450 -37.97 10.64 -30.19
CA LEU A 450 -37.07 11.52 -30.95
C LEU A 450 -37.37 12.97 -30.59
N PHE A 451 -36.34 13.75 -30.26
CA PHE A 451 -36.44 15.18 -30.01
C PHE A 451 -35.54 15.98 -30.96
N ARG A 452 -36.04 17.13 -31.40
CA ARG A 452 -35.25 18.18 -32.05
C ARG A 452 -35.22 19.41 -31.15
N TYR A 453 -34.03 19.97 -30.99
CA TYR A 453 -33.79 21.31 -30.49
C TYR A 453 -33.32 22.20 -31.65
N ALA A 454 -33.87 23.40 -31.77
CA ALA A 454 -33.35 24.44 -32.66
C ALA A 454 -33.75 25.84 -32.18
N ASN A 455 -32.79 26.76 -32.08
CA ASN A 455 -33.01 28.18 -31.78
C ASN A 455 -33.89 28.38 -30.52
N GLY A 456 -33.44 27.85 -29.38
CA GLY A 456 -34.17 27.84 -28.11
C GLY A 456 -35.43 26.94 -28.06
N SER A 457 -35.94 26.46 -29.20
CA SER A 457 -37.23 25.77 -29.31
C SER A 457 -37.08 24.25 -29.33
N TRP A 458 -38.09 23.55 -28.81
CA TRP A 458 -38.09 22.09 -28.60
C TRP A 458 -39.32 21.41 -29.23
N TRP A 459 -39.08 20.36 -30.00
CA TRP A 459 -40.12 19.50 -30.60
C TRP A 459 -39.88 18.03 -30.28
N ARG A 460 -40.95 17.30 -29.91
CA ARG A 460 -40.97 15.83 -29.91
C ARG A 460 -41.51 15.38 -31.27
N LEU A 461 -40.78 14.48 -31.93
CA LEU A 461 -41.01 14.05 -33.33
C LEU A 461 -41.30 12.55 -33.46
N SER A 462 -41.14 11.79 -32.37
CA SER A 462 -41.64 10.42 -32.23
C SER A 462 -42.14 10.23 -30.81
N GLU A 463 -43.22 9.46 -30.66
CA GLU A 463 -43.80 9.12 -29.37
C GLU A 463 -43.19 7.85 -28.79
N ARG A 464 -43.56 7.55 -27.54
CA ARG A 464 -43.04 6.38 -26.82
C ARG A 464 -43.51 5.07 -27.46
N GLY A 465 -42.57 4.28 -27.99
CA GLY A 465 -42.83 2.97 -28.58
C GLY A 465 -43.47 2.99 -29.97
N ALA A 466 -43.63 4.17 -30.59
CA ALA A 466 -44.23 4.31 -31.91
C ALA A 466 -43.69 5.55 -32.66
N PRO A 467 -43.15 5.40 -33.89
CA PRO A 467 -42.95 4.14 -34.63
C PRO A 467 -41.76 3.30 -34.14
N LEU A 468 -40.85 3.89 -33.37
CA LEU A 468 -39.65 3.24 -32.85
C LEU A 468 -39.94 2.52 -31.52
N ALA A 469 -39.56 1.25 -31.37
CA ALA A 469 -39.48 0.61 -30.06
C ALA A 469 -38.04 0.64 -29.49
N GLY A 470 -37.95 0.62 -28.17
CA GLY A 470 -36.68 0.54 -27.45
C GLY A 470 -35.76 1.76 -27.62
N ARG A 471 -34.46 1.54 -27.38
CA ARG A 471 -33.47 2.62 -27.22
C ARG A 471 -32.85 3.04 -28.54
N ILE A 472 -32.95 4.33 -28.85
CA ILE A 472 -32.16 4.99 -29.89
C ILE A 472 -30.71 5.10 -29.38
N ARG A 473 -29.77 4.41 -30.05
CA ARG A 473 -28.35 4.33 -29.66
C ARG A 473 -27.49 5.40 -30.33
N THR A 474 -27.82 5.75 -31.57
CA THR A 474 -26.98 6.57 -32.43
C THR A 474 -27.85 7.39 -33.39
N ILE A 475 -27.42 8.62 -33.70
CA ILE A 475 -28.05 9.52 -34.67
C ILE A 475 -26.93 10.09 -35.57
N ALA A 476 -27.20 10.21 -36.86
CA ALA A 476 -26.35 10.90 -37.83
C ALA A 476 -27.22 11.59 -38.90
N ARG A 477 -26.86 12.80 -39.32
CA ARG A 477 -27.53 13.47 -40.44
C ARG A 477 -26.86 13.12 -41.78
N ARG A 478 -27.66 13.06 -42.83
CA ARG A 478 -27.25 12.92 -44.23
C ARG A 478 -28.18 13.74 -45.11
N GLN A 479 -27.67 14.80 -45.75
CA GLN A 479 -28.48 15.75 -46.53
C GLN A 479 -29.65 16.28 -45.67
N ASP A 480 -30.90 16.22 -46.16
CA ASP A 480 -32.10 16.67 -45.44
C ASP A 480 -32.77 15.58 -44.59
N ALA A 481 -32.09 14.44 -44.40
CA ALA A 481 -32.58 13.30 -43.64
C ALA A 481 -31.75 13.05 -42.38
N VAL A 482 -32.43 12.77 -41.27
CA VAL A 482 -31.79 12.39 -40.00
C VAL A 482 -31.96 10.90 -39.82
N TYR A 483 -30.85 10.17 -39.76
CA TYR A 483 -30.82 8.72 -39.61
C TYR A 483 -30.55 8.36 -38.15
N MET A 484 -31.22 7.32 -37.66
CA MET A 484 -31.20 6.94 -36.25
C MET A 484 -31.24 5.42 -36.07
N GLY A 485 -30.28 4.90 -35.32
CA GLY A 485 -30.08 3.47 -35.09
C GLY A 485 -30.50 3.06 -33.68
N GLY A 486 -31.14 1.90 -33.56
CA GLY A 486 -31.53 1.31 -32.29
C GLY A 486 -31.68 -0.21 -32.36
N ALA A 487 -32.36 -0.78 -31.37
CA ALA A 487 -32.65 -2.23 -31.31
C ALA A 487 -33.41 -2.73 -32.55
N ASP A 488 -34.32 -1.90 -33.07
CA ASP A 488 -35.22 -2.21 -34.20
C ASP A 488 -34.58 -1.96 -35.59
N GLY A 489 -33.27 -1.79 -35.67
CA GLY A 489 -32.55 -1.48 -36.90
C GLY A 489 -32.37 0.02 -37.15
N LEU A 490 -32.36 0.41 -38.43
CA LEU A 490 -32.15 1.79 -38.89
C LEU A 490 -33.47 2.45 -39.29
N TRP A 491 -33.67 3.68 -38.83
CA TRP A 491 -34.79 4.54 -39.19
C TRP A 491 -34.29 5.88 -39.73
N ARG A 492 -35.17 6.59 -40.43
CA ARG A 492 -34.94 7.87 -41.08
C ARG A 492 -36.10 8.82 -40.76
N TRP A 493 -35.78 10.04 -40.34
CA TRP A 493 -36.70 11.17 -40.28
C TRP A 493 -36.46 12.12 -41.45
N ARG A 494 -37.54 12.65 -42.05
CA ARG A 494 -37.52 13.68 -43.10
C ARG A 494 -38.63 14.70 -42.86
N PRO A 495 -38.41 16.02 -43.03
CA PRO A 495 -39.40 17.06 -42.69
C PRO A 495 -40.80 16.88 -43.28
N VAL A 496 -40.90 16.39 -44.52
CA VAL A 496 -42.17 16.22 -45.24
C VAL A 496 -42.74 14.80 -45.14
N HIS A 497 -41.89 13.79 -44.94
CA HIS A 497 -42.29 12.38 -45.00
C HIS A 497 -42.47 11.73 -43.61
N GLY A 498 -42.18 12.46 -42.53
CA GLY A 498 -42.23 11.94 -41.17
C GLY A 498 -41.08 10.96 -40.90
N LEU A 499 -41.39 9.84 -40.26
CA LEU A 499 -40.43 8.80 -39.90
C LEU A 499 -40.68 7.52 -40.71
N ASP A 500 -39.65 7.01 -41.38
CA ASP A 500 -39.67 5.77 -42.16
C ASP A 500 -38.54 4.81 -41.73
N ARG A 501 -38.76 3.50 -41.84
CA ARG A 501 -37.73 2.48 -41.54
C ARG A 501 -36.88 2.25 -42.79
N VAL A 502 -35.57 2.10 -42.62
CA VAL A 502 -34.65 1.84 -43.73
C VAL A 502 -34.55 0.33 -43.97
N GLU A 503 -35.05 -0.11 -45.14
CA GLU A 503 -35.02 -1.50 -45.58
C GLU A 503 -33.66 -1.89 -46.19
N GLY A 504 -33.48 -3.17 -46.52
CA GLY A 504 -32.26 -3.70 -47.14
C GLY A 504 -31.09 -3.99 -46.18
N LEU A 505 -31.15 -3.50 -44.94
CA LEU A 505 -30.22 -3.89 -43.87
C LEU A 505 -30.65 -5.22 -43.20
N PRO A 506 -29.71 -6.05 -42.72
CA PRO A 506 -30.06 -7.26 -41.98
C PRO A 506 -30.74 -6.92 -40.63
N PRO A 507 -31.60 -7.81 -40.11
CA PRO A 507 -32.27 -7.59 -38.83
C PRO A 507 -31.27 -7.62 -37.67
N GLY A 508 -31.12 -6.49 -36.97
CA GLY A 508 -30.24 -6.40 -35.81
C GLY A 508 -30.18 -5.00 -35.20
N ASN A 509 -29.55 -4.93 -34.02
CA ASN A 509 -29.33 -3.69 -33.30
C ASN A 509 -28.29 -2.82 -34.03
N VAL A 510 -28.69 -1.62 -34.49
CA VAL A 510 -27.76 -0.63 -35.05
C VAL A 510 -27.05 0.10 -33.91
N GLY A 511 -25.79 -0.27 -33.72
CA GLY A 511 -24.99 0.20 -32.59
C GLY A 511 -24.36 1.57 -32.80
N ALA A 512 -23.88 1.84 -34.03
CA ALA A 512 -23.24 3.08 -34.42
C ALA A 512 -23.57 3.47 -35.88
N LEU A 513 -23.62 4.78 -36.13
CA LEU A 513 -23.70 5.41 -37.45
C LEU A 513 -22.52 6.38 -37.61
N LEU A 514 -21.99 6.50 -38.83
CA LEU A 514 -20.95 7.48 -39.16
C LEU A 514 -21.18 8.02 -40.57
N ALA A 515 -21.31 9.35 -40.70
CA ALA A 515 -21.39 10.00 -42.01
C ALA A 515 -20.05 9.93 -42.76
N MET A 516 -20.12 9.85 -44.09
CA MET A 516 -18.96 9.78 -44.98
C MET A 516 -18.86 11.02 -45.86
N ALA A 517 -17.65 11.38 -46.28
CA ALA A 517 -17.38 12.57 -47.08
C ALA A 517 -17.93 12.50 -48.52
N ASP A 518 -18.21 11.29 -49.04
CA ASP A 518 -18.93 11.06 -50.30
C ASP A 518 -20.45 11.27 -50.19
N GLY A 519 -20.95 11.64 -49.01
CA GLY A 519 -22.37 11.79 -48.73
C GLY A 519 -23.09 10.46 -48.46
N GLY A 520 -22.40 9.35 -48.21
CA GLY A 520 -22.98 8.11 -47.71
C GLY A 520 -22.98 7.99 -46.18
N LEU A 521 -23.41 6.84 -45.66
CA LEU A 521 -23.34 6.47 -44.25
C LEU A 521 -22.67 5.11 -44.08
N LEU A 522 -21.87 4.95 -43.02
CA LEU A 522 -21.55 3.64 -42.46
C LEU A 522 -22.57 3.29 -41.37
N VAL A 523 -23.07 2.06 -41.43
CA VAL A 523 -24.09 1.50 -40.54
C VAL A 523 -23.55 0.24 -39.88
N ALA A 524 -23.36 0.28 -38.56
CA ALA A 524 -22.89 -0.88 -37.81
C ALA A 524 -24.07 -1.67 -37.23
N VAL A 525 -24.31 -2.88 -37.74
CA VAL A 525 -25.40 -3.79 -37.31
C VAL A 525 -24.77 -4.99 -36.61
N GLY A 526 -24.99 -5.12 -35.29
CA GLY A 526 -24.33 -6.16 -34.51
C GLY A 526 -22.79 -6.05 -34.56
N GLY A 527 -22.13 -7.04 -35.16
CA GLY A 527 -20.68 -7.08 -35.39
C GLY A 527 -20.22 -6.73 -36.81
N ASP A 528 -21.16 -6.35 -37.68
CA ASP A 528 -20.92 -6.09 -39.10
C ASP A 528 -21.08 -4.60 -39.44
N ILE A 529 -20.37 -4.13 -40.46
CA ILE A 529 -20.41 -2.75 -40.96
C ILE A 529 -20.83 -2.76 -42.42
N PHE A 530 -21.84 -1.96 -42.74
CA PHE A 530 -22.39 -1.77 -44.08
C PHE A 530 -22.20 -0.33 -44.54
N ARG A 531 -21.92 -0.16 -45.83
CA ARG A 531 -21.98 1.12 -46.54
C ARG A 531 -23.40 1.30 -47.07
N TYR A 532 -24.04 2.42 -46.74
CA TYR A 532 -25.39 2.75 -47.19
C TYR A 532 -25.37 4.05 -48.03
N ALA A 533 -25.81 3.92 -49.29
CA ALA A 533 -25.79 4.99 -50.29
C ALA A 533 -27.15 5.66 -50.54
N GLY A 534 -28.23 5.17 -49.91
CA GLY A 534 -29.59 5.68 -50.08
C GLY A 534 -30.54 4.65 -50.69
N ASP A 535 -30.14 4.13 -51.85
CA ASP A 535 -30.75 3.01 -52.57
C ASP A 535 -30.08 1.67 -52.23
N ARG A 536 -28.76 1.67 -52.02
CA ARG A 536 -27.93 0.48 -51.82
C ARG A 536 -27.43 0.32 -50.40
N VAL A 537 -27.31 -0.94 -50.00
CA VAL A 537 -26.62 -1.43 -48.80
C VAL A 537 -25.55 -2.41 -49.28
N GLU A 538 -24.28 -2.12 -49.02
CA GLU A 538 -23.12 -2.93 -49.42
C GLU A 538 -22.34 -3.35 -48.16
N PRO A 539 -21.93 -4.62 -47.99
CA PRO A 539 -21.11 -5.03 -46.86
C PRO A 539 -19.71 -4.43 -46.98
N LEU A 540 -19.19 -3.84 -45.89
CA LEU A 540 -17.84 -3.29 -45.82
C LEU A 540 -16.90 -4.17 -44.98
N ALA A 541 -17.34 -4.60 -43.80
CA ALA A 541 -16.51 -5.39 -42.90
C ALA A 541 -17.34 -6.29 -41.97
N THR A 542 -16.87 -7.53 -41.77
CA THR A 542 -17.37 -8.45 -40.73
C THR A 542 -16.28 -8.65 -39.69
N LEU A 543 -16.54 -8.26 -38.43
CA LEU A 543 -15.50 -8.26 -37.39
C LEU A 543 -15.27 -9.63 -36.71
N GLY A 544 -15.98 -10.66 -37.16
CA GLY A 544 -15.85 -12.05 -36.70
C GLY A 544 -16.79 -12.40 -35.53
N PRO A 545 -17.07 -13.70 -35.30
CA PRO A 545 -18.23 -14.18 -34.54
C PRO A 545 -18.24 -13.84 -33.04
N GLY A 546 -17.11 -13.43 -32.45
CA GLY A 546 -17.07 -12.90 -31.08
C GLY A 546 -17.66 -11.48 -30.93
N THR A 547 -17.72 -10.72 -32.03
CA THR A 547 -18.15 -9.32 -32.03
C THR A 547 -19.67 -9.22 -32.00
N ARG A 548 -20.27 -8.97 -30.83
CA ARG A 548 -21.72 -8.92 -30.65
C ARG A 548 -22.33 -7.53 -30.82
N SER A 549 -21.56 -6.48 -30.56
CA SER A 549 -21.97 -5.10 -30.81
C SER A 549 -20.79 -4.18 -31.09
N ILE A 550 -20.93 -3.33 -32.09
CA ILE A 550 -20.13 -2.11 -32.27
C ILE A 550 -20.82 -0.96 -31.52
N ASP A 551 -20.09 -0.26 -30.64
CA ASP A 551 -20.62 0.84 -29.83
C ASP A 551 -20.07 2.23 -30.24
N ALA A 552 -18.97 2.27 -30.99
CA ALA A 552 -18.39 3.50 -31.53
C ALA A 552 -17.68 3.28 -32.87
N MET A 553 -17.74 4.28 -33.76
CA MET A 553 -16.96 4.37 -34.99
C MET A 553 -16.41 5.79 -35.17
N ARG A 554 -15.13 5.94 -35.53
CA ARG A 554 -14.50 7.26 -35.77
C ARG A 554 -13.38 7.15 -36.81
N TRP A 555 -13.36 8.05 -37.80
CA TRP A 555 -12.24 8.16 -38.73
C TRP A 555 -11.02 8.82 -38.07
N THR A 556 -9.83 8.31 -38.35
CA THR A 556 -8.56 9.00 -38.05
C THR A 556 -8.20 10.00 -39.15
N ALA A 557 -7.37 11.00 -38.85
CA ALA A 557 -6.77 11.87 -39.87
C ALA A 557 -5.94 11.10 -40.93
N SER A 558 -5.51 9.87 -40.61
CA SER A 558 -4.83 8.95 -41.55
C SER A 558 -5.77 8.10 -42.41
N GLY A 559 -7.08 8.37 -42.43
CA GLY A 559 -8.06 7.62 -43.22
C GLY A 559 -8.39 6.21 -42.71
N ARG A 560 -7.77 5.74 -41.62
CA ARG A 560 -8.14 4.48 -40.95
C ARG A 560 -9.40 4.66 -40.12
N LEU A 561 -10.25 3.63 -40.05
CA LEU A 561 -11.48 3.62 -39.24
C LEU A 561 -11.24 2.93 -37.89
N LEU A 562 -11.47 3.64 -36.79
CA LEU A 562 -11.46 3.08 -35.45
C LEU A 562 -12.86 2.56 -35.10
N VAL A 563 -12.95 1.34 -34.59
CA VAL A 563 -14.21 0.68 -34.24
C VAL A 563 -14.13 0.14 -32.81
N GLY A 564 -14.90 0.75 -31.91
CA GLY A 564 -15.05 0.29 -30.52
C GLY A 564 -16.15 -0.78 -30.43
N THR A 565 -15.81 -1.95 -29.89
CA THR A 565 -16.69 -3.13 -29.88
C THR A 565 -16.94 -3.70 -28.49
N SER A 566 -17.84 -4.69 -28.41
CA SER A 566 -18.08 -5.54 -27.24
C SER A 566 -16.89 -6.34 -26.75
N ASP A 567 -15.82 -6.47 -27.55
CA ASP A 567 -14.71 -7.42 -27.34
C ASP A 567 -13.32 -6.79 -27.65
N GLY A 568 -13.24 -5.45 -27.70
CA GLY A 568 -12.00 -4.70 -27.91
C GLY A 568 -12.11 -3.60 -28.95
N LEU A 569 -10.96 -3.02 -29.30
CA LEU A 569 -10.78 -2.06 -30.39
C LEU A 569 -10.35 -2.78 -31.66
N VAL A 570 -10.97 -2.45 -32.79
CA VAL A 570 -10.52 -2.84 -34.13
C VAL A 570 -10.18 -1.59 -34.94
N GLU A 571 -9.08 -1.64 -35.69
CA GLU A 571 -8.71 -0.61 -36.66
C GLU A 571 -8.80 -1.20 -38.08
N LEU A 572 -9.54 -0.53 -38.96
CA LEU A 572 -9.79 -0.97 -40.34
C LEU A 572 -9.14 -0.03 -41.37
N SER A 573 -8.88 -0.58 -42.56
CA SER A 573 -8.57 0.19 -43.77
C SER A 573 -9.83 0.91 -44.29
N PRO A 574 -9.70 1.91 -45.19
CA PRO A 574 -10.86 2.52 -45.86
C PRO A 574 -11.76 1.50 -46.58
N GLY A 575 -11.19 0.37 -47.01
CA GLY A 575 -11.89 -0.74 -47.66
C GLY A 575 -12.46 -1.79 -46.71
N GLY A 576 -12.40 -1.58 -45.39
CA GLY A 576 -12.96 -2.48 -44.38
C GLY A 576 -12.05 -3.62 -43.89
N GLU A 577 -10.84 -3.75 -44.43
CA GLU A 577 -9.89 -4.79 -44.02
C GLU A 577 -9.41 -4.56 -42.58
N VAL A 578 -9.31 -5.63 -41.78
CA VAL A 578 -8.82 -5.54 -40.40
C VAL A 578 -7.30 -5.33 -40.39
N LEU A 579 -6.87 -4.10 -40.12
CA LEU A 579 -5.45 -3.75 -39.99
C LEU A 579 -4.88 -4.19 -38.64
N ARG A 580 -5.59 -3.90 -37.55
CA ARG A 580 -5.12 -4.14 -36.17
C ARG A 580 -6.27 -4.44 -35.21
N ARG A 581 -5.96 -5.12 -34.10
CA ARG A 581 -6.83 -5.30 -32.93
C ARG A 581 -6.06 -4.92 -31.67
N GLY A 582 -6.74 -4.31 -30.70
CA GLY A 582 -6.20 -3.95 -29.39
C GLY A 582 -7.26 -4.11 -28.30
N LEU A 583 -6.84 -4.12 -27.03
CA LEU A 583 -7.75 -4.21 -25.87
C LEU A 583 -8.75 -5.39 -25.95
N GLN A 584 -8.30 -6.56 -26.43
CA GLN A 584 -9.15 -7.75 -26.62
C GLN A 584 -9.81 -8.17 -25.30
N GLY A 585 -11.08 -8.56 -25.35
CA GLY A 585 -11.88 -8.89 -24.16
C GLY A 585 -12.42 -7.68 -23.38
N ILE A 586 -12.04 -6.45 -23.73
CA ILE A 586 -12.48 -5.21 -23.05
C ILE A 586 -13.52 -4.50 -23.92
N ARG A 587 -14.73 -4.26 -23.40
CA ARG A 587 -15.75 -3.49 -24.13
C ARG A 587 -15.36 -2.03 -24.27
N ILE A 588 -15.23 -1.55 -25.51
CA ILE A 588 -14.89 -0.16 -25.86
C ILE A 588 -16.15 0.59 -26.27
N ALA A 589 -16.57 1.57 -25.47
CA ALA A 589 -17.81 2.33 -25.65
C ALA A 589 -17.61 3.71 -26.32
N ALA A 590 -16.37 4.22 -26.30
CA ALA A 590 -15.97 5.46 -26.96
C ALA A 590 -14.54 5.34 -27.50
N VAL A 591 -14.28 5.94 -28.66
CA VAL A 591 -12.95 5.99 -29.29
C VAL A 591 -12.72 7.39 -29.82
N GLU A 592 -11.55 7.98 -29.52
CA GLU A 592 -11.17 9.30 -30.04
C GLU A 592 -9.69 9.30 -30.49
N PRO A 593 -9.39 9.56 -31.77
CA PRO A 593 -8.02 9.71 -32.25
C PRO A 593 -7.47 11.07 -31.80
N HIS A 594 -6.25 11.08 -31.27
CA HIS A 594 -5.54 12.31 -30.93
C HIS A 594 -4.09 12.22 -31.41
N ALA A 595 -3.74 13.07 -32.38
CA ALA A 595 -2.45 13.03 -33.08
C ALA A 595 -2.10 11.62 -33.59
N ASP A 596 -1.06 10.99 -33.05
CA ASP A 596 -0.61 9.63 -33.37
C ASP A 596 -1.10 8.56 -32.37
N ARG A 597 -1.89 8.97 -31.36
CA ARG A 597 -2.45 8.13 -30.29
C ARG A 597 -3.96 7.97 -30.43
N ILE A 598 -4.52 7.05 -29.65
CA ILE A 598 -5.95 6.76 -29.58
C ILE A 598 -6.35 6.71 -28.11
N TRP A 599 -7.36 7.50 -27.74
CA TRP A 599 -8.09 7.34 -26.49
C TRP A 599 -9.19 6.29 -26.69
N ALA A 600 -9.27 5.32 -25.77
CA ALA A 600 -10.27 4.27 -25.76
C ALA A 600 -10.98 4.27 -24.39
N GLY A 601 -12.24 4.71 -24.41
CA GLY A 601 -13.12 4.72 -23.25
C GLY A 601 -13.85 3.39 -23.12
N THR A 602 -13.71 2.71 -21.98
CA THR A 602 -14.24 1.36 -21.78
C THR A 602 -15.55 1.37 -21.00
N TRP A 603 -16.27 0.23 -21.03
CA TRP A 603 -17.48 0.02 -20.23
C TRP A 603 -17.22 -0.89 -19.01
N GLY A 604 -16.35 -0.44 -18.10
CA GLY A 604 -16.05 -1.15 -16.84
C GLY A 604 -14.57 -1.41 -16.55
N ASP A 605 -13.65 -0.89 -17.35
CA ASP A 605 -12.20 -1.00 -17.14
C ASP A 605 -11.45 0.36 -17.26
N GLY A 606 -12.18 1.47 -17.07
CA GLY A 606 -11.61 2.81 -17.07
C GLY A 606 -11.24 3.35 -18.45
N LEU A 607 -10.12 4.06 -18.52
CA LEU A 607 -9.65 4.82 -19.69
C LEU A 607 -8.26 4.34 -20.14
N TYR A 608 -8.13 4.09 -21.44
CA TYR A 608 -6.87 3.70 -22.07
C TYR A 608 -6.40 4.76 -23.09
N LEU A 609 -5.08 4.90 -23.19
CA LEU A 609 -4.37 5.65 -24.24
C LEU A 609 -3.36 4.70 -24.89
N GLY A 610 -3.29 4.67 -26.21
CA GLY A 610 -2.36 3.78 -26.91
C GLY A 610 -1.95 4.24 -28.30
N LYS A 611 -0.94 3.56 -28.84
CA LYS A 611 -0.42 3.76 -30.20
C LYS A 611 -0.09 2.39 -30.78
N GLY A 612 -0.81 1.99 -31.84
CA GLY A 612 -0.69 0.66 -32.44
C GLY A 612 -1.12 -0.44 -31.48
N THR A 613 -0.19 -1.30 -31.08
CA THR A 613 -0.43 -2.42 -30.15
C THR A 613 -0.11 -2.09 -28.69
N SER A 614 0.58 -0.97 -28.41
CA SER A 614 0.93 -0.55 -27.05
C SER A 614 -0.19 0.28 -26.42
N TRP A 615 -0.66 -0.13 -25.25
CA TRP A 615 -1.76 0.49 -24.51
C TRP A 615 -1.39 0.72 -23.04
N ARG A 616 -1.52 1.96 -22.57
CA ARG A 616 -1.44 2.36 -21.15
C ARG A 616 -2.86 2.55 -20.63
N ARG A 617 -3.23 1.87 -19.53
CA ARG A 617 -4.42 2.25 -18.76
C ARG A 617 -4.07 3.51 -17.99
N VAL A 618 -4.74 4.62 -18.33
CA VAL A 618 -4.43 5.95 -17.79
C VAL A 618 -5.21 6.21 -16.50
N ALA A 619 -6.39 5.60 -16.36
CA ALA A 619 -7.17 5.62 -15.12
C ALA A 619 -7.46 4.19 -14.63
N ALA A 620 -6.95 3.86 -13.45
CA ALA A 620 -7.30 2.66 -12.68
C ALA A 620 -7.66 3.08 -11.25
N GLY A 621 -8.96 3.24 -10.96
CA GLY A 621 -9.46 3.66 -9.65
C GLY A 621 -9.22 5.13 -9.26
N GLY A 622 -8.72 5.97 -10.17
CA GLY A 622 -8.58 7.42 -9.97
C GLY A 622 -9.82 8.23 -10.39
N LEU A 623 -10.63 7.69 -11.30
CA LEU A 623 -11.97 8.20 -11.62
C LEU A 623 -12.97 7.28 -10.92
N SER A 624 -14.01 7.82 -10.28
CA SER A 624 -14.92 7.02 -9.45
C SER A 624 -15.81 6.05 -10.24
N GLY A 625 -15.88 6.19 -11.56
CA GLY A 625 -16.53 5.24 -12.48
C GLY A 625 -15.62 4.77 -13.61
N ASP A 626 -15.39 3.45 -13.69
CA ASP A 626 -14.68 2.79 -14.79
C ASP A 626 -15.47 2.75 -16.13
N ARG A 627 -16.51 3.59 -16.31
CA ARG A 627 -17.44 3.58 -17.45
C ARG A 627 -17.41 4.90 -18.22
N VAL A 628 -16.53 5.00 -19.20
CA VAL A 628 -16.41 6.19 -20.06
C VAL A 628 -17.44 6.12 -21.19
N SER A 629 -18.30 7.14 -21.32
CA SER A 629 -19.42 7.17 -22.27
C SER A 629 -19.18 8.05 -23.52
N GLY A 630 -18.19 8.94 -23.47
CA GLY A 630 -17.80 9.78 -24.60
C GLY A 630 -16.66 10.74 -24.28
N PHE A 631 -16.16 11.39 -25.33
CA PHE A 631 -15.15 12.45 -25.30
C PHE A 631 -15.64 13.66 -26.10
N ALA A 632 -15.18 14.85 -25.74
CA ALA A 632 -15.26 16.05 -26.58
C ALA A 632 -14.05 16.96 -26.31
N VAL A 633 -13.81 17.90 -27.22
CA VAL A 633 -12.75 18.91 -27.11
C VAL A 633 -13.39 20.29 -27.33
N ASP A 634 -13.10 21.27 -26.47
CA ASP A 634 -13.62 22.63 -26.60
C ASP A 634 -12.78 23.51 -27.55
N ALA A 635 -13.26 24.73 -27.80
CA ALA A 635 -12.60 25.74 -28.64
C ALA A 635 -11.16 26.11 -28.21
N GLN A 636 -10.77 25.84 -26.97
CA GLN A 636 -9.44 26.15 -26.42
C GLN A 636 -8.51 24.93 -26.43
N GLY A 637 -9.00 23.74 -26.84
CA GLY A 637 -8.26 22.48 -26.77
C GLY A 637 -8.46 21.70 -25.46
N GLY A 638 -9.30 22.22 -24.55
CA GLY A 638 -9.66 21.54 -23.32
C GLY A 638 -10.46 20.27 -23.58
N THR A 639 -10.18 19.21 -22.82
CA THR A 639 -10.67 17.85 -23.08
C THR A 639 -11.68 17.43 -22.04
N TRP A 640 -12.84 16.97 -22.53
CA TRP A 640 -14.01 16.66 -21.72
C TRP A 640 -14.26 15.14 -21.76
N ILE A 641 -14.41 14.52 -20.60
CA ILE A 641 -14.58 13.07 -20.45
C ILE A 641 -15.90 12.78 -19.72
N GLY A 642 -16.82 12.12 -20.41
CA GLY A 642 -18.13 11.75 -19.86
C GLY A 642 -18.10 10.39 -19.17
N LEU A 643 -18.63 10.31 -17.95
CA LEU A 643 -18.72 9.08 -17.16
C LEU A 643 -20.18 8.67 -16.94
N TYR A 644 -20.46 7.37 -17.04
CA TYR A 644 -21.78 6.81 -16.72
C TYR A 644 -21.84 6.40 -15.23
N GLY A 645 -22.28 7.34 -14.38
CA GLY A 645 -22.46 7.17 -12.94
C GLY A 645 -21.87 8.31 -12.10
N ASP A 646 -20.92 9.05 -12.69
CA ASP A 646 -19.97 9.91 -11.97
C ASP A 646 -19.82 11.32 -12.60
N GLY A 647 -20.61 11.62 -13.64
CA GLY A 647 -20.70 12.97 -14.20
C GLY A 647 -19.68 13.25 -15.29
N LEU A 648 -19.05 14.42 -15.21
CA LEU A 648 -18.25 15.04 -16.26
C LEU A 648 -16.93 15.53 -15.69
N LEU A 649 -15.85 15.29 -16.44
CA LEU A 649 -14.51 15.77 -16.12
C LEU A 649 -14.00 16.68 -17.24
N HIS A 650 -13.21 17.68 -16.90
CA HIS A 650 -12.53 18.59 -17.82
C HIS A 650 -11.03 18.68 -17.51
N ALA A 651 -10.21 18.94 -18.53
CA ALA A 651 -8.80 19.27 -18.40
C ALA A 651 -8.43 20.34 -19.44
N ASP A 652 -7.71 21.40 -19.03
CA ASP A 652 -7.26 22.52 -19.91
C ASP A 652 -6.65 22.09 -21.24
N SER A 653 -6.00 20.93 -21.30
CA SER A 653 -5.52 20.33 -22.55
C SER A 653 -5.31 18.83 -22.41
N VAL A 654 -5.50 18.11 -23.51
CA VAL A 654 -5.10 16.69 -23.63
C VAL A 654 -3.60 16.48 -23.43
N GLU A 655 -2.76 17.48 -23.72
CA GLU A 655 -1.31 17.40 -23.54
C GLU A 655 -0.92 17.22 -22.06
N ARG A 656 -1.62 17.87 -21.11
CA ARG A 656 -1.42 17.62 -19.66
C ARG A 656 -1.78 16.19 -19.24
N LEU A 657 -2.60 15.47 -20.01
CA LEU A 657 -2.95 14.07 -19.78
C LEU A 657 -1.92 13.09 -20.42
N ILE A 658 -0.96 13.62 -21.20
CA ILE A 658 0.02 12.88 -21.99
C ILE A 658 1.48 13.20 -21.56
N ALA A 659 1.73 14.35 -20.93
CA ALA A 659 3.05 14.85 -20.57
C ALA A 659 3.78 14.03 -19.48
N ASP A 660 4.46 12.95 -19.89
CA ASP A 660 5.86 12.61 -19.59
C ASP A 660 6.15 11.18 -20.10
N ASP A 661 6.63 11.06 -21.35
CA ASP A 661 7.05 9.79 -21.99
C ASP A 661 8.56 9.81 -22.39
N ASN A 662 9.36 10.73 -21.80
CA ASN A 662 10.80 10.95 -22.06
C ASN A 662 11.66 10.62 -20.83
#